data_AF-A0A9W4NIN9-F1
#
_entry.id   AF-A0A9W4NIN9-F1
#
_cell.length_a   1.000
_cell.length_b   1.000
_cell.length_c   1.000
_cell.angle_alpha   90.00
_cell.angle_beta   90.00
_cell.angle_gamma   90.00
#
_symmetry.space_group_name_H-M   'P 1'
#
loop_
_entity.id
_entity.type
_entity.pdbx_description
1 polymer ?
#
loop_
_entity_poly.entity_id
_entity_poly.type
_entity_poly.pdbx_seq_one_letter_code
_entity_poly.pdbx_strand_id
1 'polypeptide(L)'
;MARLLGASYAKFLIALAFFCLIYVGFIVLGKSDTVNVSTQQPPSTFTLSDTTYLVSTTPKHRDRLSRDKLISGPCTPIRVSSHQITDQDLIDIQIKLCRDDVWTPKFLRHLILTSDNPHQAVHFSTTVQQILKTWSSRVLLSDSSDLLDLPSGPYYFNGGNLHEVYRLYPDTAEAFISATIQSPDDPYLYTSLNVSVFTEEYPSALTIAVPSRLYFTPTEEKPLAGLRIAVKDTQDVRGVRTTGSSRSYARLYGPRKKSATGVQRLLDHGAIVIGKLKSTQFGESEWATDWVDYHAPWNPRADGYQTPSASSSGSVAAVAAYDWLDLATGTDYTGSVRAPAAVHGLFGIRPSTGAIDNEGVIPFSKNFDTFGLFTRDNDTLKRVSSVLYNQNAEIPACFKTPTRIVYLTEHWPVKDEASSAVFEHTIHQLEKTLGTKRTNLSLGKIWSETNPARTNVSIDDIFNNTFVTASSPDQWDMIKKFSAEYYAAFGHAPPLNPQLQWKMEFLPSQTVESQKQGEKEIGIFRTWFEKHVMLTDADGCSETILVLPWTQGQPSYRDEYRERPSWIGDGWFFYFISVYAGAPEVIVAIGQTPYQSHLTKRQEWLPVAIGLVGARGTDVAFTSFIKETLENSKLPTTVGSGRNAFGPSTSMGNNTVNVSPEGRGRSKHQELK
;
A
#
# COMPACT_ATOMS: atom_id res chain seq x y z
N MET A 1 -14.11 -24.67 -27.27
CA MET A 1 -14.24 -24.65 -25.79
C MET A 1 -14.32 -23.23 -25.20
N ALA A 2 -13.54 -22.25 -25.66
CA ALA A 2 -13.60 -20.86 -25.18
C ALA A 2 -14.97 -20.13 -25.35
N ARG A 3 -15.75 -20.45 -26.40
CA ARG A 3 -17.09 -19.87 -26.60
C ARG A 3 -18.19 -20.43 -25.68
N LEU A 4 -18.01 -21.63 -25.12
CA LEU A 4 -18.98 -22.27 -24.21
C LEU A 4 -18.76 -21.85 -22.75
N LEU A 5 -17.52 -21.51 -22.38
CA LEU A 5 -17.17 -21.01 -21.04
C LEU A 5 -17.63 -19.55 -20.82
N GLY A 6 -17.58 -18.69 -21.84
CA GLY A 6 -18.07 -17.31 -21.75
C GLY A 6 -19.58 -17.19 -21.55
N ALA A 7 -20.37 -18.09 -22.15
CA ALA A 7 -21.82 -18.12 -21.98
C ALA A 7 -22.25 -18.61 -20.58
N SER A 8 -21.43 -19.46 -19.94
CA SER A 8 -21.69 -19.96 -18.58
C SER A 8 -21.36 -18.92 -17.51
N TYR A 9 -20.34 -18.08 -17.74
CA TYR A 9 -19.95 -16.99 -16.84
C TYR A 9 -20.95 -15.83 -16.87
N ALA A 10 -21.46 -15.49 -18.06
CA ALA A 10 -22.54 -14.50 -18.22
C ALA A 10 -23.85 -14.97 -17.55
N LYS A 11 -24.20 -16.26 -17.68
CA LYS A 11 -25.36 -16.84 -16.97
C LYS A 11 -25.18 -16.88 -15.46
N PHE A 12 -23.94 -17.05 -14.96
CA PHE A 12 -23.64 -17.01 -13.53
C PHE A 12 -23.74 -15.58 -12.96
N LEU A 13 -23.29 -14.57 -13.70
CA LEU A 13 -23.46 -13.15 -13.33
C LEU A 13 -24.93 -12.70 -13.38
N ILE A 14 -25.70 -13.16 -14.36
CA ILE A 14 -27.16 -12.91 -14.43
C ILE A 14 -27.90 -13.62 -13.29
N ALA A 15 -27.48 -14.83 -12.91
CA ALA A 15 -28.04 -15.56 -11.77
C ALA A 15 -27.68 -14.89 -10.42
N LEU A 16 -26.48 -14.29 -10.28
CA LEU A 16 -26.10 -13.49 -9.13
C LEU A 16 -26.94 -12.19 -9.05
N ALA A 17 -27.18 -11.53 -10.18
CA ALA A 17 -28.06 -10.36 -10.28
C ALA A 17 -29.52 -10.71 -9.93
N PHE A 18 -29.99 -11.89 -10.31
CA PHE A 18 -31.31 -12.42 -9.91
C PHE A 18 -31.39 -12.81 -8.42
N PHE A 19 -30.30 -13.27 -7.81
CA PHE A 19 -30.24 -13.49 -6.36
C PHE A 19 -30.25 -12.17 -5.58
N CYS A 20 -29.66 -11.10 -6.13
CA CYS A 20 -29.80 -9.74 -5.59
C CYS A 20 -31.23 -9.18 -5.72
N LEU A 21 -32.00 -9.57 -6.74
CA LEU A 21 -33.39 -9.15 -6.95
C LEU A 21 -34.36 -9.70 -5.87
N ILE A 22 -34.04 -10.82 -5.22
CA ILE A 22 -34.94 -11.47 -4.25
C ILE A 22 -34.53 -11.21 -2.78
N TYR A 23 -33.29 -10.78 -2.50
CA TYR A 23 -32.79 -10.63 -1.12
C TYR A 23 -32.83 -9.20 -0.54
N VAL A 24 -33.32 -8.19 -1.27
CA VAL A 24 -33.46 -6.80 -0.77
C VAL A 24 -34.93 -6.38 -0.65
N GLY A 25 -35.77 -7.34 -0.24
CA GLY A 25 -37.22 -7.20 -0.19
C GLY A 25 -37.86 -7.20 1.19
N PHE A 26 -37.13 -7.22 2.31
CA PHE A 26 -37.72 -7.05 3.65
C PHE A 26 -36.67 -6.53 4.66
N ILE A 27 -37.12 -5.72 5.62
CA ILE A 27 -36.38 -4.97 6.66
C ILE A 27 -36.05 -3.52 6.28
N VAL A 28 -37.07 -2.64 6.30
CA VAL A 28 -37.08 -1.40 7.11
C VAL A 28 -38.54 -1.06 7.43
N LEU A 29 -39.02 -1.48 8.60
CA LEU A 29 -40.20 -0.89 9.25
C LEU A 29 -39.69 -0.30 10.56
N GLY A 30 -39.57 1.03 10.62
CA GLY A 30 -39.04 1.70 11.81
C GLY A 30 -39.06 3.21 11.72
N LYS A 31 -40.19 3.77 12.18
CA LYS A 31 -40.48 5.16 12.63
C LYS A 31 -40.32 6.31 11.63
N SER A 32 -41.42 7.06 11.52
CA SER A 32 -41.57 8.33 10.85
C SER A 32 -40.81 9.43 11.58
N ASP A 33 -39.71 9.91 11.01
CA ASP A 33 -39.11 11.16 11.44
C ASP A 33 -39.74 12.33 10.65
N THR A 34 -40.26 13.28 11.43
CA THR A 34 -40.84 14.55 10.98
C THR A 34 -39.84 15.35 10.16
N VAL A 35 -40.26 15.72 8.93
CA VAL A 35 -39.45 16.43 7.95
C VAL A 35 -39.47 17.93 8.23
N ASN A 36 -38.35 18.49 8.71
CA ASN A 36 -38.16 19.93 8.79
C ASN A 36 -37.61 20.49 7.46
N VAL A 37 -38.25 21.55 6.99
CA VAL A 37 -37.77 22.41 5.90
C VAL A 37 -36.44 23.02 6.33
N SER A 38 -35.38 22.91 5.53
CA SER A 38 -34.10 23.52 5.87
C SER A 38 -33.54 24.37 4.74
N THR A 39 -33.44 25.68 5.03
CA THR A 39 -32.56 26.67 4.37
C THR A 39 -31.17 26.69 5.02
N GLN A 40 -30.78 25.64 5.76
CA GLN A 40 -29.50 25.57 6.47
C GLN A 40 -28.42 24.90 5.62
N GLN A 41 -27.16 25.19 5.96
CA GLN A 41 -26.00 24.47 5.42
C GLN A 41 -26.20 22.94 5.54
N PRO A 42 -25.66 22.13 4.60
CA PRO A 42 -25.78 20.68 4.72
C PRO A 42 -25.18 20.23 6.05
N PRO A 43 -25.68 19.14 6.65
CA PRO A 43 -25.05 18.62 7.85
C PRO A 43 -23.60 18.26 7.54
N SER A 44 -22.67 18.54 8.45
CA SER A 44 -21.26 18.18 8.26
C SER A 44 -21.09 16.67 8.12
N THR A 45 -21.92 15.90 8.83
CA THR A 45 -21.98 14.44 8.74
C THR A 45 -23.42 13.93 8.80
N PHE A 46 -23.67 12.76 8.23
CA PHE A 46 -24.95 12.05 8.39
C PHE A 46 -24.71 10.54 8.46
N THR A 47 -25.65 9.81 9.06
CA THR A 47 -25.54 8.37 9.25
C THR A 47 -26.64 7.65 8.47
N LEU A 48 -26.26 6.64 7.70
CA LEU A 48 -27.18 5.70 7.07
C LEU A 48 -27.00 4.34 7.74
N SER A 49 -28.02 3.94 8.52
CA SER A 49 -27.91 2.78 9.42
C SER A 49 -26.79 2.93 10.45
N ASP A 50 -25.67 2.26 10.23
CA ASP A 50 -24.49 2.15 11.09
C ASP A 50 -23.27 2.82 10.46
N THR A 51 -23.40 3.36 9.24
CA THR A 51 -22.30 3.98 8.51
C THR A 51 -22.44 5.49 8.52
N THR A 52 -21.39 6.17 8.98
CA THR A 52 -21.32 7.63 9.02
C THR A 52 -20.58 8.16 7.79
N TYR A 53 -21.11 9.24 7.24
CA TYR A 53 -20.60 9.92 6.05
C TYR A 53 -20.31 11.38 6.36
N LEU A 54 -19.24 11.91 5.79
CA LEU A 54 -18.96 13.34 5.69
C LEU A 54 -19.60 13.90 4.43
N VAL A 55 -20.19 15.09 4.53
CA VAL A 55 -20.68 15.85 3.38
C VAL A 55 -19.69 16.97 3.06
N SER A 56 -19.25 17.06 1.80
CA SER A 56 -18.40 18.17 1.35
C SER A 56 -19.09 19.52 1.60
N THR A 57 -18.38 20.48 2.16
CA THR A 57 -18.91 21.83 2.39
C THR A 57 -19.10 22.60 1.07
N THR A 58 -18.23 22.37 0.10
CA THR A 58 -18.36 22.93 -1.24
C THR A 58 -19.23 22.03 -2.10
N PRO A 59 -20.32 22.55 -2.68
CA PRO A 59 -21.13 21.77 -3.61
C PRO A 59 -20.36 21.53 -4.91
N LYS A 60 -20.39 20.30 -5.41
CA LYS A 60 -19.82 19.94 -6.71
C LYS A 60 -20.63 20.55 -7.86
N HIS A 61 -21.93 20.77 -7.61
CA HIS A 61 -22.84 21.37 -8.56
C HIS A 61 -23.86 22.27 -7.86
N ARG A 62 -24.18 23.42 -8.48
CA ARG A 62 -25.15 24.41 -8.00
C ARG A 62 -26.30 24.51 -9.01
N ASP A 63 -27.31 23.65 -8.92
CA ASP A 63 -28.50 23.79 -9.77
C ASP A 63 -29.69 24.38 -9.02
N ARG A 64 -30.59 25.01 -9.78
CA ARG A 64 -32.00 25.14 -9.41
C ARG A 64 -32.76 23.95 -10.01
N LEU A 65 -32.54 22.74 -9.49
CA LEU A 65 -33.51 21.66 -9.68
C LEU A 65 -34.92 22.23 -9.38
N SER A 66 -35.87 21.95 -10.28
CA SER A 66 -37.16 22.64 -10.34
C SER A 66 -37.86 22.73 -8.98
N ARG A 67 -38.74 23.75 -8.84
CA ARG A 67 -39.36 24.30 -7.61
C ARG A 67 -40.21 23.33 -6.76
N ASP A 68 -39.87 22.05 -6.68
CA ASP A 68 -40.37 21.14 -5.67
C ASP A 68 -39.62 21.37 -4.36
N LYS A 69 -40.25 22.20 -3.53
CA LYS A 69 -39.87 22.40 -2.13
C LYS A 69 -39.81 21.02 -1.44
N LEU A 70 -38.66 20.72 -0.83
CA LEU A 70 -38.33 19.52 -0.03
C LEU A 70 -37.80 18.31 -0.81
N ILE A 71 -36.48 18.20 -0.90
CA ILE A 71 -35.70 17.06 -0.36
C ILE A 71 -34.32 17.59 0.07
N SER A 72 -33.88 17.30 1.29
CA SER A 72 -32.47 17.30 1.68
C SER A 72 -32.15 15.87 2.10
N GLY A 73 -31.06 15.28 1.62
CA GLY A 73 -30.74 13.89 1.95
C GLY A 73 -29.86 13.16 0.94
N PRO A 74 -29.53 11.89 1.23
CA PRO A 74 -28.72 11.03 0.36
C PRO A 74 -29.43 10.75 -0.96
N CYS A 75 -28.70 10.83 -2.07
CA CYS A 75 -29.24 10.64 -3.40
C CYS A 75 -28.22 9.99 -4.35
N THR A 76 -28.71 9.51 -5.48
CA THR A 76 -27.90 9.00 -6.59
C THR A 76 -28.33 9.71 -7.89
N PRO A 77 -27.45 10.52 -8.51
CA PRO A 77 -27.68 11.02 -9.86
C PRO A 77 -27.46 9.89 -10.87
N ILE A 78 -28.36 9.76 -11.83
CA ILE A 78 -28.33 8.75 -12.87
C ILE A 78 -28.55 9.45 -14.21
N ARG A 79 -27.57 9.29 -15.10
CA ARG A 79 -27.70 9.74 -16.48
C ARG A 79 -28.35 8.67 -17.33
N VAL A 80 -29.29 9.07 -18.18
CA VAL A 80 -29.99 8.18 -19.11
C VAL A 80 -29.81 8.68 -20.53
N SER A 81 -29.29 7.80 -21.39
CA SER A 81 -28.94 8.07 -22.79
C SER A 81 -30.14 7.98 -23.75
N SER A 82 -31.32 7.63 -23.24
CA SER A 82 -32.54 7.50 -24.02
C SER A 82 -33.73 8.10 -23.28
N HIS A 83 -34.78 8.49 -24.01
CA HIS A 83 -36.04 8.99 -23.44
C HIS A 83 -36.86 7.91 -22.74
N GLN A 84 -36.38 6.66 -22.73
CA GLN A 84 -37.02 5.55 -22.06
C GLN A 84 -36.03 4.82 -21.16
N ILE A 85 -36.32 4.76 -19.86
CA ILE A 85 -35.55 3.94 -18.93
C ILE A 85 -36.11 2.53 -18.97
N THR A 86 -35.25 1.58 -19.33
CA THR A 86 -35.54 0.15 -19.33
C THR A 86 -35.14 -0.49 -18.00
N ASP A 87 -35.65 -1.69 -17.77
CA ASP A 87 -35.24 -2.54 -16.66
C ASP A 87 -33.76 -2.94 -16.76
N GLN A 88 -33.26 -3.16 -17.98
CA GLN A 88 -31.84 -3.43 -18.21
C GLN A 88 -30.95 -2.25 -17.80
N ASP A 89 -31.36 -1.01 -18.09
CA ASP A 89 -30.60 0.18 -17.69
C ASP A 89 -30.41 0.26 -16.16
N LEU A 90 -31.49 0.00 -15.41
CA LEU A 90 -31.43 -0.01 -13.94
C LEU A 90 -30.55 -1.15 -13.41
N ILE A 91 -30.57 -2.32 -14.04
CA ILE A 91 -29.70 -3.45 -13.69
C ILE A 91 -28.24 -3.09 -13.92
N ASP A 92 -27.91 -2.50 -15.07
CA ASP A 92 -26.54 -2.13 -15.42
C ASP A 92 -26.00 -1.05 -14.48
N ILE A 93 -26.82 -0.06 -14.14
CA ILE A 93 -26.50 0.97 -13.15
C ILE A 93 -26.27 0.33 -11.78
N GLN A 94 -27.15 -0.55 -11.33
CA GLN A 94 -27.00 -1.22 -10.03
C GLN A 94 -25.71 -2.06 -9.98
N ILE A 95 -25.41 -2.82 -11.03
CA ILE A 95 -24.16 -3.59 -11.14
C ILE A 95 -22.94 -2.67 -11.06
N LYS A 96 -23.00 -1.49 -11.69
CA LYS A 96 -21.91 -0.49 -11.62
C LYS A 96 -21.77 0.08 -10.20
N LEU A 97 -22.86 0.52 -9.59
CA LEU A 97 -22.87 1.17 -8.27
C LEU A 97 -22.47 0.20 -7.14
N CYS A 98 -22.88 -1.06 -7.21
CA CYS A 98 -22.56 -2.09 -6.21
C CYS A 98 -21.07 -2.47 -6.14
N ARG A 99 -20.22 -1.97 -7.04
CA ARG A 99 -18.75 -2.17 -6.97
C ARG A 99 -18.05 -1.17 -6.05
N ASP A 100 -18.75 -0.13 -5.60
CA ASP A 100 -18.20 0.89 -4.72
C ASP A 100 -18.39 0.52 -3.24
N ASP A 101 -17.43 0.89 -2.41
CA ASP A 101 -17.40 0.60 -0.96
C ASP A 101 -17.85 1.80 -0.10
N VAL A 102 -18.26 2.91 -0.74
CA VAL A 102 -18.86 4.09 -0.10
C VAL A 102 -20.36 4.10 -0.36
N TRP A 103 -20.78 3.89 -1.61
CA TRP A 103 -22.17 3.81 -2.00
C TRP A 103 -22.89 2.59 -1.41
N THR A 104 -24.16 2.77 -1.05
CA THR A 104 -25.05 1.69 -0.63
C THR A 104 -26.42 1.86 -1.28
N PRO A 105 -27.25 0.81 -1.38
CA PRO A 105 -28.61 0.93 -1.93
C PRO A 105 -29.50 1.98 -1.24
N LYS A 106 -29.16 2.42 -0.02
CA LYS A 106 -29.87 3.49 0.69
C LYS A 106 -29.77 4.85 -0.01
N PHE A 107 -28.75 5.06 -0.84
CA PHE A 107 -28.64 6.25 -1.69
C PHE A 107 -29.64 6.25 -2.87
N LEU A 108 -30.35 5.14 -3.12
CA LEU A 108 -31.43 5.09 -4.11
C LEU A 108 -32.75 5.70 -3.61
N ARG A 109 -32.85 6.07 -2.33
CA ARG A 109 -34.06 6.72 -1.76
C ARG A 109 -34.44 7.98 -2.55
N HIS A 110 -33.45 8.70 -3.06
CA HIS A 110 -33.64 9.85 -3.94
C HIS A 110 -32.83 9.63 -5.21
N LEU A 111 -33.51 9.55 -6.36
CA LEU A 111 -32.88 9.45 -7.67
C LEU A 111 -33.02 10.77 -8.38
N ILE A 112 -31.91 11.27 -8.92
CA ILE A 112 -31.91 12.45 -9.79
C ILE A 112 -31.62 11.93 -11.19
N LEU A 113 -32.60 12.00 -12.07
CA LEU A 113 -32.45 11.51 -13.44
C LEU A 113 -32.16 12.67 -14.37
N THR A 114 -31.14 12.51 -15.20
CA THR A 114 -30.73 13.49 -16.21
C THR A 114 -30.85 12.86 -17.60
N SER A 115 -31.48 13.59 -18.53
CA SER A 115 -31.70 13.15 -19.92
C SER A 115 -30.78 13.94 -20.85
N ASP A 116 -30.17 13.27 -21.83
CA ASP A 116 -29.38 13.92 -22.90
C ASP A 116 -30.22 14.92 -23.73
N ASN A 117 -31.55 14.86 -23.64
CA ASN A 117 -32.47 15.84 -24.22
C ASN A 117 -33.37 16.39 -23.09
N PRO A 118 -32.97 17.50 -22.44
CA PRO A 118 -33.62 18.00 -21.23
C PRO A 118 -35.07 18.48 -21.45
N HIS A 119 -35.51 18.64 -22.69
CA HIS A 119 -36.87 19.09 -23.03
C HIS A 119 -37.85 17.96 -23.35
N GLN A 120 -37.40 16.70 -23.31
CA GLN A 120 -38.24 15.54 -23.60
C GLN A 120 -38.48 14.73 -22.32
N ALA A 121 -39.75 14.45 -22.03
CA ALA A 121 -40.13 13.69 -20.84
C ALA A 121 -39.48 12.30 -20.84
N VAL A 122 -38.84 11.95 -19.72
CA VAL A 122 -38.30 10.60 -19.51
C VAL A 122 -39.46 9.66 -19.17
N HIS A 123 -39.64 8.64 -19.99
CA HIS A 123 -40.68 7.63 -19.80
C HIS A 123 -40.11 6.38 -19.10
N PHE A 124 -40.88 5.83 -18.17
CA PHE A 124 -40.53 4.59 -17.48
C PHE A 124 -41.38 3.44 -18.00
N SER A 125 -40.76 2.29 -18.30
CA SER A 125 -41.51 1.05 -18.52
C SER A 125 -42.30 0.67 -17.26
N THR A 126 -43.36 -0.13 -17.42
CA THR A 126 -44.16 -0.62 -16.27
C THR A 126 -43.30 -1.38 -15.26
N THR A 127 -42.35 -2.17 -15.75
CA THR A 127 -41.37 -2.91 -14.92
C THR A 127 -40.49 -1.95 -14.12
N VAL A 128 -39.98 -0.89 -14.74
CA VAL A 128 -39.15 0.12 -14.06
C VAL A 128 -39.93 0.85 -12.97
N GLN A 129 -41.18 1.22 -13.24
CA GLN A 129 -42.03 1.84 -12.20
C GLN A 129 -42.26 0.90 -11.00
N GLN A 130 -42.33 -0.41 -11.23
CA GLN A 130 -42.41 -1.40 -10.14
C GLN A 130 -41.10 -1.47 -9.35
N ILE A 131 -39.95 -1.54 -10.02
CA ILE A 131 -38.63 -1.53 -9.37
C ILE A 131 -38.44 -0.28 -8.51
N LEU A 132 -38.72 0.91 -9.05
CA LEU A 132 -38.60 2.18 -8.32
C LEU A 132 -39.52 2.23 -7.08
N LYS A 133 -40.72 1.64 -7.16
CA LYS A 133 -41.61 1.47 -6.00
C LYS A 133 -41.00 0.54 -4.96
N THR A 134 -40.38 -0.57 -5.35
CA THR A 134 -39.71 -1.47 -4.39
C THR A 134 -38.57 -0.79 -3.65
N TRP A 135 -37.84 0.12 -4.30
CA TRP A 135 -36.77 0.88 -3.68
C TRP A 135 -37.25 2.06 -2.82
N SER A 136 -38.57 2.35 -2.84
CA SER A 136 -39.13 3.58 -2.26
C SER A 136 -38.44 4.85 -2.79
N SER A 137 -37.98 4.81 -4.04
CA SER A 137 -37.23 5.89 -4.68
C SER A 137 -38.16 7.05 -5.01
N ARG A 138 -37.77 8.26 -4.59
CA ARG A 138 -38.36 9.51 -5.11
C ARG A 138 -37.52 9.98 -6.28
N VAL A 139 -38.14 10.09 -7.45
CA VAL A 139 -37.47 10.50 -8.69
C VAL A 139 -37.60 12.01 -8.89
N LEU A 140 -36.48 12.68 -9.10
CA LEU A 140 -36.39 14.07 -9.52
C LEU A 140 -35.89 14.10 -10.97
N LEU A 141 -36.64 14.76 -11.86
CA LEU A 141 -36.20 15.01 -13.23
C LEU A 141 -35.42 16.32 -13.26
N SER A 142 -34.27 16.31 -13.91
CA SER A 142 -33.48 17.50 -14.18
C SER A 142 -33.39 17.78 -15.68
N ASP A 143 -33.69 19.03 -16.04
CA ASP A 143 -33.64 19.54 -17.42
C ASP A 143 -32.33 20.34 -17.66
N SER A 144 -31.30 20.13 -16.83
CA SER A 144 -30.04 20.88 -16.89
C SER A 144 -28.96 20.10 -17.64
N SER A 145 -28.31 20.76 -18.61
CA SER A 145 -27.15 20.23 -19.33
C SER A 145 -25.94 20.00 -18.42
N ASP A 146 -25.80 20.76 -17.34
CA ASP A 146 -24.60 20.78 -16.52
C ASP A 146 -24.52 19.57 -15.56
N LEU A 147 -25.65 18.90 -15.32
CA LEU A 147 -25.70 17.63 -14.59
C LEU A 147 -25.39 16.41 -15.49
N LEU A 148 -25.24 16.60 -16.81
CA LEU A 148 -24.89 15.52 -17.73
C LEU A 148 -23.46 15.00 -17.51
N ASP A 149 -22.59 15.84 -16.94
CA ASP A 149 -21.19 15.49 -16.70
C ASP A 149 -20.93 14.94 -15.29
N LEU A 150 -21.96 14.87 -14.43
CA LEU A 150 -21.82 14.37 -13.07
C LEU A 150 -21.83 12.83 -13.03
N PRO A 151 -20.81 12.16 -12.47
CA PRO A 151 -20.79 10.71 -12.35
C PRO A 151 -21.92 10.18 -11.46
N SER A 152 -22.49 9.03 -11.81
CA SER A 152 -23.42 8.33 -10.94
C SER A 152 -22.72 7.77 -9.72
N GLY A 153 -23.20 8.11 -8.52
CA GLY A 153 -22.59 7.71 -7.26
C GLY A 153 -23.34 8.23 -6.04
N PRO A 154 -22.75 8.15 -4.84
CA PRO A 154 -23.40 8.62 -3.62
C PRO A 154 -23.25 10.13 -3.54
N TYR A 155 -24.34 10.87 -3.36
CA TYR A 155 -24.30 12.32 -3.13
C TYR A 155 -25.25 12.69 -2.00
N TYR A 156 -25.03 13.88 -1.45
CA TYR A 156 -25.99 14.53 -0.56
C TYR A 156 -26.60 15.72 -1.28
N PHE A 157 -27.91 15.70 -1.48
CA PHE A 157 -28.66 16.80 -2.06
C PHE A 157 -29.10 17.76 -0.95
N ASN A 158 -28.82 19.06 -1.09
CA ASN A 158 -29.28 20.09 -0.16
C ASN A 158 -29.63 21.39 -0.87
N GLY A 159 -30.93 21.73 -0.88
CA GLY A 159 -31.40 23.04 -1.35
C GLY A 159 -31.01 23.37 -2.80
N GLY A 160 -31.03 22.38 -3.69
CA GLY A 160 -30.61 22.53 -5.11
C GLY A 160 -29.16 22.14 -5.38
N ASN A 161 -28.34 22.00 -4.34
CA ASN A 161 -26.92 21.69 -4.51
C ASN A 161 -26.62 20.22 -4.27
N LEU A 162 -25.66 19.68 -5.03
CA LEU A 162 -25.13 18.33 -4.83
C LEU A 162 -23.74 18.38 -4.21
N HIS A 163 -23.59 17.62 -3.12
CA HIS A 163 -22.35 17.51 -2.38
C HIS A 163 -21.84 16.09 -2.48
N GLU A 164 -20.56 15.94 -2.84
CA GLU A 164 -19.87 14.67 -2.71
C GLU A 164 -19.87 14.24 -1.23
N VAL A 165 -20.02 12.95 -1.00
CA VAL A 165 -19.92 12.34 0.32
C VAL A 165 -18.71 11.43 0.41
N TYR A 166 -18.18 11.32 1.63
CA TYR A 166 -17.05 10.47 1.98
C TYR A 166 -17.50 9.54 3.10
N ARG A 167 -17.24 8.25 2.97
CA ARG A 167 -17.47 7.33 4.09
C ARG A 167 -16.40 7.56 5.15
N LEU A 168 -16.80 7.63 6.41
CA LEU A 168 -15.88 7.82 7.52
C LEU A 168 -15.55 6.47 8.14
N TYR A 169 -14.25 6.18 8.25
CA TYR A 169 -13.73 4.95 8.87
C TYR A 169 -12.83 5.30 10.06
N PRO A 170 -12.90 4.54 11.17
CA PRO A 170 -11.88 4.62 12.21
C PRO A 170 -10.58 3.95 11.75
N ASP A 171 -9.44 4.57 12.05
CA ASP A 171 -8.10 3.99 11.90
C ASP A 171 -7.79 3.02 13.06
N THR A 172 -8.38 1.83 13.00
CA THR A 172 -8.24 0.78 14.03
C THR A 172 -6.82 0.20 14.17
N ALA A 173 -6.01 0.28 13.12
CA ALA A 173 -4.59 -0.11 13.11
C ALA A 173 -3.66 1.00 13.65
N GLU A 174 -4.20 2.19 13.97
CA GLU A 174 -3.43 3.39 14.32
C GLU A 174 -2.28 3.68 13.35
N ALA A 175 -2.53 3.48 12.05
CA ALA A 175 -1.52 3.56 11.01
C ALA A 175 -1.27 4.99 10.51
N PHE A 176 -2.26 5.87 10.65
CA PHE A 176 -2.21 7.25 10.15
C PHE A 176 -1.63 8.20 11.19
N ILE A 177 -0.89 9.21 10.71
CA ILE A 177 -0.45 10.35 11.52
C ILE A 177 -1.35 11.57 11.30
N SER A 178 -1.95 11.69 10.11
CA SER A 178 -3.02 12.64 9.85
C SER A 178 -3.93 12.13 8.73
N ALA A 179 -5.24 12.30 8.92
CA ALA A 179 -6.22 12.12 7.85
C ALA A 179 -6.27 13.37 6.99
N THR A 180 -6.48 13.21 5.69
CA THR A 180 -6.53 14.34 4.75
C THR A 180 -7.79 14.34 3.92
N ILE A 181 -8.18 15.53 3.46
CA ILE A 181 -9.22 15.71 2.44
C ILE A 181 -8.68 16.64 1.36
N GLN A 182 -8.99 16.31 0.11
CA GLN A 182 -8.64 17.12 -1.05
C GLN A 182 -9.43 18.43 -1.04
N SER A 183 -8.79 19.53 -1.42
CA SER A 183 -9.46 20.81 -1.62
C SER A 183 -10.44 20.70 -2.79
N PRO A 184 -11.68 21.18 -2.66
CA PRO A 184 -12.66 21.16 -3.74
C PRO A 184 -12.21 21.93 -4.99
N ASP A 185 -11.46 23.01 -4.80
CA ASP A 185 -11.08 23.95 -5.87
C ASP A 185 -9.70 23.64 -6.47
N ASP A 186 -8.92 22.75 -5.86
CA ASP A 186 -7.57 22.43 -6.31
C ASP A 186 -7.21 20.96 -6.02
N PRO A 187 -7.11 20.11 -7.07
CA PRO A 187 -6.90 18.66 -6.90
C PRO A 187 -5.53 18.30 -6.31
N TYR A 188 -4.59 19.25 -6.24
CA TYR A 188 -3.26 19.00 -5.67
C TYR A 188 -3.11 19.58 -4.26
N LEU A 189 -4.14 20.26 -3.72
CA LEU A 189 -4.10 20.86 -2.39
C LEU A 189 -4.87 19.98 -1.42
N TYR A 190 -4.25 19.64 -0.29
CA TYR A 190 -4.88 18.85 0.76
C TYR A 190 -4.91 19.62 2.07
N THR A 191 -5.89 19.29 2.90
CA THR A 191 -6.00 19.82 4.27
C THR A 191 -6.20 18.67 5.24
N SER A 192 -5.84 18.87 6.50
CA SER A 192 -6.11 17.89 7.55
C SER A 192 -7.63 17.80 7.78
N LEU A 193 -8.14 16.58 7.84
CA LEU A 193 -9.54 16.33 8.17
C LEU A 193 -9.78 16.69 9.65
N ASN A 194 -10.83 17.48 9.91
CA ASN A 194 -11.23 17.89 11.25
C ASN A 194 -12.61 17.35 11.60
N VAL A 195 -12.75 16.02 11.55
CA VAL A 195 -13.97 15.29 11.92
C VAL A 195 -13.57 14.02 12.67
N SER A 196 -14.35 13.66 13.68
CA SER A 196 -14.17 12.44 14.47
C SER A 196 -15.44 11.59 14.46
N VAL A 197 -15.27 10.30 14.22
CA VAL A 197 -16.28 9.26 14.43
C VAL A 197 -15.70 8.32 15.49
N PHE A 198 -16.29 8.36 16.67
CA PHE A 198 -15.90 7.50 17.77
C PHE A 198 -16.66 6.18 17.69
N THR A 199 -15.97 5.09 17.95
CA THR A 199 -16.59 3.81 18.27
C THR A 199 -16.21 3.48 19.71
N GLU A 200 -17.08 2.78 20.45
CA GLU A 200 -16.77 2.35 21.82
C GLU A 200 -15.53 1.44 21.86
N GLU A 201 -15.29 0.69 20.78
CA GLU A 201 -14.14 -0.21 20.64
C GLU A 201 -12.82 0.54 20.38
N TYR A 202 -12.85 1.64 19.61
CA TYR A 202 -11.68 2.43 19.25
C TYR A 202 -11.89 3.93 19.56
N PRO A 203 -11.89 4.32 20.84
CA PRO A 203 -12.24 5.67 21.28
C PRO A 203 -11.19 6.74 20.93
N SER A 204 -9.98 6.35 20.55
CA SER A 204 -8.88 7.24 20.18
C SER A 204 -8.46 7.16 18.72
N ALA A 205 -9.18 6.39 17.89
CA ALA A 205 -8.82 6.23 16.49
C ALA A 205 -9.01 7.53 15.70
N LEU A 206 -8.05 7.84 14.83
CA LEU A 206 -8.24 8.88 13.82
C LEU A 206 -9.37 8.46 12.87
N THR A 207 -10.12 9.43 12.38
CA THR A 207 -11.15 9.17 11.37
C THR A 207 -10.61 9.48 9.99
N ILE A 208 -10.80 8.55 9.05
CA ILE A 208 -10.37 8.68 7.66
C ILE A 208 -11.58 8.93 6.78
N ALA A 209 -11.55 9.99 5.97
CA ALA A 209 -12.57 10.27 4.97
C ALA A 209 -12.21 9.60 3.64
N VAL A 210 -13.06 8.67 3.20
CA VAL A 210 -12.84 7.85 2.03
C VAL A 210 -13.82 8.26 0.92
N PRO A 211 -13.34 8.82 -0.22
CA PRO A 211 -14.20 9.24 -1.33
C PRO A 211 -14.70 8.05 -2.13
N SER A 212 -15.92 8.12 -2.68
CA SER A 212 -16.42 7.08 -3.61
C SER A 212 -15.53 6.96 -4.85
N ARG A 213 -15.25 5.73 -5.30
CA ARG A 213 -14.51 5.49 -6.54
C ARG A 213 -15.32 5.89 -7.77
N LEU A 214 -16.65 5.95 -7.63
CA LEU A 214 -17.58 6.26 -8.71
C LEU A 214 -17.49 7.70 -9.21
N TYR A 215 -16.90 8.61 -8.43
CA TYR A 215 -16.63 9.98 -8.89
C TYR A 215 -15.52 10.04 -9.96
N PHE A 216 -14.81 8.93 -10.19
CA PHE A 216 -13.63 8.88 -11.03
C PHE A 216 -13.81 7.85 -12.14
N THR A 217 -13.32 8.18 -13.32
CA THR A 217 -13.26 7.25 -14.46
C THR A 217 -11.81 7.20 -14.92
N PRO A 218 -11.14 6.04 -14.84
CA PRO A 218 -9.80 5.87 -15.40
C PRO A 218 -9.78 6.19 -16.90
N THR A 219 -8.79 6.97 -17.31
CA THR A 219 -8.46 7.24 -18.73
C THR A 219 -7.02 6.84 -19.00
N GLU A 220 -6.57 6.97 -20.25
CA GLU A 220 -5.17 6.75 -20.61
C GLU A 220 -4.23 7.74 -19.90
N GLU A 221 -4.63 9.01 -19.77
CA GLU A 221 -3.87 10.08 -19.11
C GLU A 221 -3.98 10.02 -17.59
N LYS A 222 -5.11 9.55 -17.06
CA LYS A 222 -5.33 9.35 -15.62
C LYS A 222 -5.55 7.88 -15.31
N PRO A 223 -4.52 7.05 -15.53
CA PRO A 223 -4.63 5.64 -15.30
C PRO A 223 -4.73 5.31 -13.82
N LEU A 224 -4.61 6.24 -12.87
CA LEU A 224 -4.79 5.98 -11.43
C LEU A 224 -6.10 6.56 -10.87
N ALA A 225 -6.97 7.11 -11.72
CA ALA A 225 -8.22 7.73 -11.29
C ALA A 225 -9.06 6.77 -10.41
N GLY A 226 -9.43 7.24 -9.22
CA GLY A 226 -10.20 6.47 -8.25
C GLY A 226 -9.37 5.57 -7.33
N LEU A 227 -8.06 5.41 -7.58
CA LEU A 227 -7.18 4.76 -6.62
C LEU A 227 -6.91 5.68 -5.44
N ARG A 228 -7.14 5.17 -4.24
CA ARG A 228 -6.91 5.84 -2.98
C ARG A 228 -5.54 5.45 -2.45
N ILE A 229 -4.74 6.47 -2.15
CA ILE A 229 -3.37 6.30 -1.69
C ILE A 229 -3.19 6.97 -0.33
N ALA A 230 -2.32 6.39 0.48
CA ALA A 230 -1.86 7.03 1.70
C ALA A 230 -0.33 7.20 1.62
N VAL A 231 0.17 8.32 2.15
CA VAL A 231 1.55 8.78 1.90
C VAL A 231 2.38 8.66 3.18
N LYS A 232 3.52 7.97 3.12
CA LYS A 232 4.47 7.90 4.25
C LYS A 232 4.84 9.30 4.72
N ASP A 233 4.86 9.54 6.03
CA ASP A 233 5.05 10.88 6.60
C ASP A 233 6.49 11.41 6.58
N THR A 234 7.37 10.79 5.79
CA THR A 234 8.64 11.39 5.34
C THR A 234 8.50 12.08 4.00
N GLN A 235 7.34 12.00 3.34
CA GLN A 235 7.10 12.55 2.01
C GLN A 235 6.10 13.71 2.07
N ASP A 236 6.43 14.78 1.36
CA ASP A 236 5.63 15.99 1.31
C ASP A 236 4.33 15.80 0.52
N VAL A 237 3.25 16.34 1.08
CA VAL A 237 1.95 16.50 0.42
C VAL A 237 1.56 17.96 0.60
N ARG A 238 1.29 18.65 -0.51
CA ARG A 238 0.98 20.09 -0.50
C ARG A 238 -0.26 20.39 0.35
N GLY A 239 -0.12 21.36 1.25
CA GLY A 239 -1.19 21.85 2.13
C GLY A 239 -1.26 21.16 3.50
N VAL A 240 -0.52 20.07 3.71
CA VAL A 240 -0.43 19.39 5.02
C VAL A 240 1.01 19.33 5.52
N ARG A 241 1.19 19.04 6.81
CA ARG A 241 2.53 18.87 7.39
C ARG A 241 3.14 17.54 6.98
N THR A 242 4.46 17.52 6.93
CA THR A 242 5.28 16.30 6.95
C THR A 242 6.03 16.34 8.26
N THR A 243 5.81 15.36 9.13
CA THR A 243 6.35 15.39 10.49
C THR A 243 7.55 14.47 10.66
N GLY A 244 7.81 13.56 9.71
CA GLY A 244 8.77 12.49 9.92
C GLY A 244 8.43 11.66 11.15
N SER A 245 7.16 11.63 11.56
CA SER A 245 6.70 11.09 12.85
C SER A 245 7.47 11.61 14.07
N SER A 246 7.87 12.89 14.02
CA SER A 246 8.41 13.66 15.15
C SER A 246 7.48 14.82 15.51
N ARG A 247 7.06 14.90 16.79
CA ARG A 247 6.23 16.03 17.27
C ARG A 247 6.99 17.35 17.20
N SER A 248 8.30 17.31 17.46
CA SER A 248 9.17 18.48 17.38
C SER A 248 9.32 19.00 15.96
N TYR A 249 9.46 18.10 14.98
CA TYR A 249 9.49 18.49 13.57
C TYR A 249 8.15 19.08 13.11
N ALA A 250 7.02 18.48 13.52
CA ALA A 250 5.67 19.00 13.25
C ALA A 250 5.43 20.41 13.82
N ARG A 251 6.01 20.68 15.00
CA ARG A 251 5.91 21.97 15.69
C ARG A 251 6.76 23.05 15.01
N LEU A 252 7.94 22.66 14.53
CA LEU A 252 8.89 23.58 13.92
C LEU A 252 8.50 23.97 12.48
N TYR A 253 8.04 23.01 11.69
CA TYR A 253 7.73 23.23 10.27
C TYR A 253 6.23 23.25 9.98
N GLY A 254 5.79 24.27 9.23
CA GLY A 254 4.41 24.41 8.79
C GLY A 254 4.02 23.46 7.64
N PRO A 255 2.76 23.57 7.16
CA PRO A 255 2.31 22.83 5.99
C PRO A 255 3.19 23.04 4.75
N ARG A 256 3.34 21.98 3.95
CA ARG A 256 4.23 21.99 2.78
C ARG A 256 3.60 22.73 1.61
N LYS A 257 4.43 23.47 0.87
CA LYS A 257 3.99 24.27 -0.29
C LYS A 257 3.95 23.48 -1.60
N LYS A 258 4.61 22.33 -1.64
CA LYS A 258 4.65 21.41 -2.78
C LYS A 258 4.55 19.97 -2.26
N SER A 259 4.05 19.08 -3.10
CA SER A 259 4.13 17.64 -2.85
C SER A 259 5.50 17.13 -3.30
N ALA A 260 5.97 16.02 -2.71
CA ALA A 260 7.17 15.33 -3.18
C ALA A 260 7.01 14.89 -4.64
N THR A 261 8.09 14.81 -5.40
CA THR A 261 8.03 14.50 -6.85
C THR A 261 7.25 13.22 -7.14
N GLY A 262 7.51 12.15 -6.40
CA GLY A 262 6.76 10.90 -6.53
C GLY A 262 5.28 11.04 -6.18
N VAL A 263 4.93 11.78 -5.13
CA VAL A 263 3.54 12.04 -4.76
C VAL A 263 2.83 12.86 -5.83
N GLN A 264 3.45 13.94 -6.30
CA GLN A 264 2.89 14.81 -7.33
C GLN A 264 2.58 14.01 -8.60
N ARG A 265 3.49 13.14 -9.02
CA ARG A 265 3.32 12.29 -10.19
C ARG A 265 2.13 11.33 -10.07
N LEU A 266 1.90 10.75 -8.89
CA LEU A 266 0.71 9.93 -8.64
C LEU A 266 -0.58 10.75 -8.75
N LEU A 267 -0.58 11.97 -8.20
CA LEU A 267 -1.72 12.90 -8.29
C LEU A 267 -2.00 13.32 -9.74
N ASP A 268 -0.98 13.63 -10.52
CA ASP A 268 -1.10 14.03 -11.93
C ASP A 268 -1.80 12.94 -12.76
N HIS A 269 -1.59 11.68 -12.41
CA HIS A 269 -2.21 10.51 -13.04
C HIS A 269 -3.52 10.06 -12.37
N GLY A 270 -4.08 10.88 -11.46
CA GLY A 270 -5.44 10.72 -10.93
C GLY A 270 -5.56 10.00 -9.59
N ALA A 271 -4.47 9.64 -8.92
CA ALA A 271 -4.52 9.06 -7.58
C ALA A 271 -5.01 10.10 -6.54
N ILE A 272 -5.61 9.62 -5.45
CA ILE A 272 -6.22 10.49 -4.42
C ILE A 272 -5.58 10.22 -3.07
N VAL A 273 -5.00 11.24 -2.43
CA VAL A 273 -4.41 11.10 -1.11
C VAL A 273 -5.48 11.19 -0.03
N ILE A 274 -5.60 10.14 0.80
CA ILE A 274 -6.58 10.09 1.90
C ILE A 274 -5.95 10.22 3.29
N GLY A 275 -4.61 10.23 3.38
CA GLY A 275 -3.92 10.55 4.62
C GLY A 275 -2.40 10.43 4.55
N LYS A 276 -1.76 10.89 5.62
CA LYS A 276 -0.34 10.68 5.93
C LYS A 276 -0.20 9.51 6.89
N LEU A 277 0.77 8.64 6.65
CA LEU A 277 1.01 7.41 7.39
C LEU A 277 2.20 7.55 8.33
N LYS A 278 2.09 6.98 9.53
CA LYS A 278 3.19 6.93 10.48
C LYS A 278 4.42 6.25 9.86
N SER A 279 5.58 6.79 10.18
CA SER A 279 6.91 6.23 9.95
C SER A 279 7.58 6.13 11.32
N THR A 280 8.64 5.35 11.45
CA THR A 280 9.59 5.61 12.54
C THR A 280 10.19 7.02 12.35
N GLN A 281 10.71 7.63 13.43
CA GLN A 281 11.18 9.01 13.46
C GLN A 281 12.23 9.23 12.36
N PHE A 282 11.94 10.10 11.40
CA PHE A 282 12.75 10.40 10.20
C PHE A 282 13.10 9.21 9.32
N GLY A 283 12.35 8.12 9.45
CA GLY A 283 12.67 6.88 8.76
C GLY A 283 13.90 6.22 9.35
N GLU A 284 13.97 6.05 10.66
CA GLU A 284 15.07 5.34 11.34
C GLU A 284 14.72 3.88 11.64
N SER A 285 15.73 3.10 12.04
CA SER A 285 15.46 1.78 12.61
C SER A 285 14.89 1.95 14.03
N GLU A 286 13.69 1.40 14.28
CA GLU A 286 13.08 1.37 15.61
C GLU A 286 12.27 0.08 15.78
N TRP A 287 12.28 -0.47 16.99
CA TRP A 287 11.32 -1.48 17.41
C TRP A 287 10.04 -0.80 17.91
N ALA A 288 8.93 -1.55 17.99
CA ALA A 288 7.65 -0.98 18.43
C ALA A 288 7.72 -0.36 19.85
N THR A 289 8.61 -0.87 20.71
CA THR A 289 8.86 -0.34 22.07
C THR A 289 9.72 0.92 22.10
N ASP A 290 10.37 1.30 21.00
CA ASP A 290 11.29 2.45 20.94
C ASP A 290 10.58 3.76 20.57
N TRP A 291 9.29 3.69 20.21
CA TRP A 291 8.55 4.86 19.76
C TRP A 291 8.23 5.80 20.94
N VAL A 292 8.79 7.00 20.91
CA VAL A 292 8.66 7.99 22.01
C VAL A 292 7.62 9.08 21.75
N ASP A 293 7.36 9.42 20.49
CA ASP A 293 6.48 10.53 20.11
C ASP A 293 5.03 10.07 19.90
N TYR A 294 4.85 8.87 19.33
CA TYR A 294 3.59 8.27 18.94
C TYR A 294 3.62 6.79 19.24
N HIS A 295 2.47 6.13 19.30
CA HIS A 295 2.45 4.68 19.42
C HIS A 295 2.66 4.02 18.03
N ALA A 296 3.45 2.94 18.01
CA ALA A 296 3.69 2.16 16.79
C ALA A 296 2.37 1.56 16.26
N PRO A 297 2.14 1.56 14.93
CA PRO A 297 0.97 0.95 14.32
C PRO A 297 0.79 -0.52 14.70
N TRP A 298 -0.45 -1.01 14.62
CA TRP A 298 -0.79 -2.41 14.84
C TRP A 298 -0.68 -3.20 13.53
N ASN A 299 0.12 -4.27 13.54
CA ASN A 299 0.15 -5.23 12.45
C ASN A 299 -1.11 -6.10 12.53
N PRO A 300 -2.04 -6.04 11.56
CA PRO A 300 -3.32 -6.73 11.65
C PRO A 300 -3.21 -8.24 11.44
N ARG A 301 -2.03 -8.76 11.07
CA ARG A 301 -1.83 -10.19 10.80
C ARG A 301 -1.90 -11.03 12.06
N ALA A 302 -2.29 -12.29 11.90
CA ALA A 302 -2.30 -13.30 12.96
C ALA A 302 -3.07 -12.85 14.21
N ASP A 303 -2.40 -12.73 15.35
CA ASP A 303 -2.98 -12.29 16.62
C ASP A 303 -3.09 -10.77 16.76
N GLY A 304 -2.71 -9.99 15.74
CA GLY A 304 -2.74 -8.53 15.79
C GLY A 304 -1.60 -7.92 16.60
N TYR A 305 -0.65 -8.71 17.10
CA TYR A 305 0.33 -8.30 18.11
C TYR A 305 1.79 -8.47 17.66
N GLN A 306 1.99 -8.67 16.36
CA GLN A 306 3.31 -8.74 15.77
C GLN A 306 3.90 -7.35 15.55
N THR A 307 5.21 -7.29 15.38
CA THR A 307 5.93 -6.08 15.00
C THR A 307 5.35 -5.51 13.69
N PRO A 308 5.19 -4.18 13.60
CA PRO A 308 4.87 -3.54 12.33
C PRO A 308 6.11 -3.40 11.43
N SER A 309 7.30 -3.82 11.88
CA SER A 309 8.59 -3.57 11.23
C SER A 309 8.83 -2.07 11.00
N ALA A 310 9.94 -1.70 10.36
CA ALA A 310 10.38 -0.32 10.18
C ALA A 310 11.02 -0.10 8.80
N SER A 311 11.13 1.13 8.30
CA SER A 311 10.55 2.36 8.87
C SER A 311 9.16 2.73 8.35
N SER A 312 8.67 2.08 7.29
CA SER A 312 7.36 2.38 6.69
C SER A 312 6.20 1.69 7.42
N SER A 313 6.23 1.69 8.76
CA SER A 313 5.37 0.91 9.64
C SER A 313 3.88 1.18 9.42
N GLY A 314 3.49 2.46 9.34
CA GLY A 314 2.09 2.84 9.10
C GLY A 314 1.63 2.46 7.69
N SER A 315 2.54 2.52 6.72
CA SER A 315 2.23 2.20 5.32
C SER A 315 1.79 0.77 5.13
N VAL A 316 2.54 -0.17 5.70
CA VAL A 316 2.18 -1.59 5.62
C VAL A 316 1.04 -1.97 6.55
N ALA A 317 0.94 -1.35 7.73
CA ALA A 317 -0.18 -1.60 8.64
C ALA A 317 -1.52 -1.17 8.00
N ALA A 318 -1.57 0.03 7.38
CA ALA A 318 -2.78 0.51 6.72
C ALA A 318 -3.17 -0.35 5.51
N VAL A 319 -2.21 -0.68 4.63
CA VAL A 319 -2.48 -1.51 3.45
C VAL A 319 -2.87 -2.93 3.86
N ALA A 320 -2.30 -3.48 4.92
CA ALA A 320 -2.70 -4.78 5.42
C ALA A 320 -4.06 -4.75 6.15
N ALA A 321 -4.47 -3.63 6.74
CA ALA A 321 -5.68 -3.55 7.56
C ALA A 321 -6.93 -3.20 6.75
N TYR A 322 -6.81 -2.36 5.71
CA TYR A 322 -7.96 -1.67 5.13
C TYR A 322 -8.20 -1.97 3.65
N ASP A 323 -9.31 -2.63 3.35
CA ASP A 323 -9.74 -2.90 1.96
C ASP A 323 -10.02 -1.62 1.14
N TRP A 324 -10.42 -0.55 1.82
CA TRP A 324 -10.75 0.72 1.18
C TRP A 324 -9.51 1.52 0.74
N LEU A 325 -8.30 1.11 1.14
CA LEU A 325 -7.02 1.73 0.74
C LEU A 325 -6.34 0.85 -0.31
N ASP A 326 -6.02 1.40 -1.49
CA ASP A 326 -5.49 0.60 -2.60
C ASP A 326 -3.97 0.43 -2.55
N LEU A 327 -3.24 1.49 -2.15
CA LEU A 327 -1.79 1.42 -1.95
C LEU A 327 -1.27 2.44 -0.95
N ALA A 328 -0.05 2.23 -0.49
CA ALA A 328 0.70 3.21 0.27
C ALA A 328 2.09 3.44 -0.32
N THR A 329 2.61 4.66 -0.14
CA THR A 329 3.99 4.97 -0.49
C THR A 329 4.94 4.63 0.65
N GLY A 330 6.22 4.47 0.34
CA GLY A 330 7.27 4.20 1.31
C GLY A 330 8.61 4.81 0.90
N THR A 331 9.61 4.63 1.76
CA THR A 331 11.01 4.90 1.42
C THR A 331 11.87 3.72 1.82
N ASP A 332 12.86 3.36 1.00
CA ASP A 332 13.83 2.31 1.28
C ASP A 332 15.25 2.86 1.07
N TYR A 333 16.10 2.71 2.08
CA TYR A 333 17.52 3.06 2.06
C TYR A 333 18.37 1.85 2.53
N THR A 334 17.87 1.05 3.48
CA THR A 334 18.47 -0.25 3.87
C THR A 334 17.55 -1.45 3.71
N GLY A 335 16.26 -1.28 3.98
CA GLY A 335 15.23 -2.30 3.85
C GLY A 335 13.81 -1.82 4.19
N SER A 336 13.60 -0.50 4.25
CA SER A 336 12.41 0.11 4.84
C SER A 336 11.14 0.02 4.01
N VAL A 337 11.22 -0.54 2.80
CA VAL A 337 10.07 -1.08 2.06
C VAL A 337 10.05 -2.59 2.16
N ARG A 338 11.19 -3.22 1.97
CA ARG A 338 11.25 -4.67 1.83
C ARG A 338 10.94 -5.44 3.13
N ALA A 339 11.53 -5.04 4.26
CA ALA A 339 11.28 -5.66 5.56
C ALA A 339 9.82 -5.54 5.99
N PRO A 340 9.21 -4.32 5.99
CA PRO A 340 7.82 -4.19 6.41
C PRO A 340 6.83 -4.86 5.44
N ALA A 341 7.10 -4.83 4.12
CA ALA A 341 6.26 -5.54 3.14
C ALA A 341 6.26 -7.06 3.41
N ALA A 342 7.44 -7.64 3.67
CA ALA A 342 7.59 -9.05 3.98
C ALA A 342 6.80 -9.44 5.24
N VAL A 343 6.99 -8.72 6.35
CA VAL A 343 6.33 -9.00 7.64
C VAL A 343 4.80 -8.90 7.57
N HIS A 344 4.26 -7.99 6.75
CA HIS A 344 2.81 -7.86 6.55
C HIS A 344 2.26 -8.76 5.43
N GLY A 345 3.11 -9.53 4.76
CA GLY A 345 2.70 -10.34 3.62
C GLY A 345 2.06 -9.50 2.52
N LEU A 346 2.71 -8.38 2.16
CA LEU A 346 2.29 -7.49 1.08
C LEU A 346 3.27 -7.59 -0.10
N PHE A 347 2.86 -7.04 -1.24
CA PHE A 347 3.78 -6.77 -2.32
C PHE A 347 4.41 -5.40 -2.12
N GLY A 348 5.73 -5.32 -2.23
CA GLY A 348 6.45 -4.05 -2.09
C GLY A 348 7.58 -3.94 -3.10
N ILE A 349 7.84 -2.74 -3.61
CA ILE A 349 8.97 -2.49 -4.51
C ILE A 349 9.90 -1.45 -3.92
N ARG A 350 11.16 -1.83 -3.79
CA ARG A 350 12.25 -0.88 -3.82
C ARG A 350 12.69 -0.71 -5.27
N PRO A 351 12.58 0.47 -5.87
CA PRO A 351 13.06 0.68 -7.23
C PRO A 351 14.59 0.81 -7.26
N SER A 352 15.14 0.86 -8.46
CA SER A 352 16.52 1.24 -8.74
C SER A 352 16.83 2.59 -8.09
N THR A 353 18.05 2.72 -7.54
CA THR A 353 18.50 4.02 -7.01
C THR A 353 18.55 5.05 -8.14
N GLY A 354 17.80 6.14 -7.97
CA GLY A 354 17.63 7.22 -8.96
C GLY A 354 16.49 7.02 -9.95
N ALA A 355 15.63 6.00 -9.81
CA ALA A 355 14.49 5.78 -10.71
C ALA A 355 13.47 6.93 -10.72
N ILE A 356 13.42 7.69 -9.61
CA ILE A 356 12.65 8.92 -9.44
C ILE A 356 13.41 9.85 -8.48
N ASP A 357 13.26 11.16 -8.66
CA ASP A 357 13.79 12.17 -7.75
C ASP A 357 13.08 12.13 -6.39
N ASN A 358 13.86 12.27 -5.32
CA ASN A 358 13.38 12.33 -3.95
C ASN A 358 13.14 13.76 -3.45
N GLU A 359 13.06 14.77 -4.33
CA GLU A 359 12.65 16.12 -3.93
C GLU A 359 11.33 16.08 -3.13
N GLY A 360 11.32 16.75 -1.97
CA GLY A 360 10.19 16.76 -1.03
C GLY A 360 10.10 15.51 -0.14
N VAL A 361 11.10 14.63 -0.15
CA VAL A 361 11.27 13.56 0.85
C VAL A 361 12.28 14.05 1.90
N ILE A 362 12.01 13.79 3.19
CA ILE A 362 13.01 14.02 4.25
C ILE A 362 14.24 13.16 3.92
N PRO A 363 15.40 13.77 3.67
CA PRO A 363 16.57 13.05 3.21
C PRO A 363 17.12 12.15 4.31
N PHE A 364 17.49 10.92 3.94
CA PHE A 364 18.20 10.01 4.81
C PHE A 364 19.63 9.81 4.29
N SER A 365 19.79 9.37 3.04
CA SER A 365 21.08 9.43 2.34
C SER A 365 20.90 9.48 0.83
N LYS A 366 21.62 10.41 0.18
CA LYS A 366 21.61 10.60 -1.28
C LYS A 366 22.03 9.32 -2.03
N ASN A 367 22.81 8.46 -1.37
CA ASN A 367 23.37 7.25 -1.96
C ASN A 367 22.35 6.10 -2.01
N PHE A 368 21.30 6.14 -1.19
CA PHE A 368 20.42 5.00 -0.94
C PHE A 368 18.93 5.29 -1.04
N ASP A 369 18.52 6.55 -0.89
CA ASP A 369 17.10 6.92 -0.82
C ASP A 369 16.35 6.51 -2.09
N THR A 370 15.28 5.74 -1.90
CA THR A 370 14.36 5.34 -2.98
C THR A 370 12.90 5.48 -2.56
N PHE A 371 12.06 5.87 -3.52
CA PHE A 371 10.61 6.00 -3.34
C PHE A 371 9.93 4.66 -3.64
N GLY A 372 9.50 3.95 -2.60
CA GLY A 372 8.86 2.63 -2.75
C GLY A 372 7.34 2.66 -2.67
N LEU A 373 6.75 1.50 -2.93
CA LEU A 373 5.31 1.28 -2.92
C LEU A 373 4.95 0.01 -2.15
N PHE A 374 3.73 -0.03 -1.61
CA PHE A 374 3.11 -1.20 -0.98
C PHE A 374 1.71 -1.40 -1.55
N THR A 375 1.38 -2.64 -1.88
CA THR A 375 0.07 -3.03 -2.45
C THR A 375 -0.36 -4.40 -1.94
N ARG A 376 -1.65 -4.70 -2.06
CA ARG A 376 -2.19 -6.06 -1.82
C ARG A 376 -2.21 -6.93 -3.08
N ASP A 377 -1.89 -6.38 -4.25
CA ASP A 377 -1.92 -7.10 -5.52
C ASP A 377 -0.88 -6.60 -6.53
N ASN A 378 -0.39 -7.52 -7.37
CA ASN A 378 0.63 -7.21 -8.37
C ASN A 378 0.12 -6.31 -9.50
N ASP A 379 -1.19 -6.30 -9.78
CA ASP A 379 -1.78 -5.50 -10.86
C ASP A 379 -1.67 -4.01 -10.53
N THR A 380 -2.05 -3.65 -9.31
CA THR A 380 -1.88 -2.31 -8.75
C THR A 380 -0.41 -1.96 -8.66
N LEU A 381 0.45 -2.87 -8.18
CA LEU A 381 1.91 -2.62 -8.14
C LEU A 381 2.46 -2.29 -9.53
N LYS A 382 2.15 -3.11 -10.55
CA LYS A 382 2.58 -2.90 -11.93
C LYS A 382 2.07 -1.55 -12.47
N ARG A 383 0.77 -1.30 -12.34
CA ARG A 383 0.09 -0.10 -12.87
C ARG A 383 0.63 1.18 -12.26
N VAL A 384 0.89 1.20 -10.95
CA VAL A 384 1.48 2.35 -10.28
C VAL A 384 2.96 2.49 -10.63
N SER A 385 3.71 1.38 -10.69
CA SER A 385 5.13 1.40 -11.08
C SER A 385 5.33 1.98 -12.47
N SER A 386 4.47 1.65 -13.45
CA SER A 386 4.56 2.18 -14.82
C SER A 386 4.32 3.68 -14.90
N VAL A 387 3.55 4.24 -13.97
CA VAL A 387 3.37 5.68 -13.87
C VAL A 387 4.59 6.30 -13.21
N LEU A 388 5.09 5.70 -12.12
CA LEU A 388 6.04 6.34 -11.22
C LEU A 388 7.50 6.28 -11.69
N TYR A 389 7.95 5.13 -12.20
CA TYR A 389 9.37 4.86 -12.45
C TYR A 389 9.78 5.10 -13.92
N ASN A 390 11.09 4.96 -14.18
CA ASN A 390 11.72 5.13 -15.50
C ASN A 390 11.69 6.59 -16.03
N GLN A 391 11.85 7.57 -15.14
CA GLN A 391 11.93 9.00 -15.53
C GLN A 391 13.34 9.46 -15.88
N ASN A 392 14.36 8.74 -15.40
CA ASN A 392 15.75 9.11 -15.63
C ASN A 392 16.33 8.30 -16.79
N ALA A 393 16.44 8.94 -17.97
CA ALA A 393 17.04 8.34 -19.16
C ALA A 393 18.53 7.98 -18.98
N GLU A 394 19.20 8.47 -17.93
CA GLU A 394 20.58 8.11 -17.61
C GLU A 394 20.73 6.72 -16.97
N ILE A 395 19.62 6.09 -16.54
CA ILE A 395 19.65 4.70 -16.08
C ILE A 395 19.35 3.82 -17.29
N PRO A 396 20.33 3.04 -17.81
CA PRO A 396 20.09 2.17 -18.95
C PRO A 396 18.99 1.16 -18.62
N ALA A 397 17.87 1.24 -19.33
CA ALA A 397 16.78 0.29 -19.21
C ALA A 397 16.98 -0.80 -20.25
N CYS A 398 17.57 -1.93 -19.85
CA CYS A 398 17.52 -3.14 -20.67
C CYS A 398 16.95 -4.33 -19.92
N PHE A 399 15.73 -4.70 -20.29
CA PHE A 399 15.05 -5.86 -19.74
C PHE A 399 15.08 -7.02 -20.73
N LYS A 400 15.60 -8.17 -20.29
CA LYS A 400 15.39 -9.46 -20.94
C LYS A 400 14.64 -10.38 -19.98
N THR A 401 13.84 -11.28 -20.54
CA THR A 401 13.13 -12.26 -19.73
C THR A 401 14.16 -13.14 -19.01
N PRO A 402 14.13 -13.26 -17.68
CA PRO A 402 15.09 -14.06 -16.96
C PRO A 402 15.09 -15.54 -17.38
N THR A 403 16.27 -16.05 -17.73
CA THR A 403 16.57 -17.45 -18.05
C THR A 403 17.50 -18.09 -17.02
N ARG A 404 17.92 -17.32 -16.00
CA ARG A 404 18.82 -17.76 -14.92
C ARG A 404 18.29 -17.31 -13.56
N ILE A 405 17.99 -18.27 -12.70
CA ILE A 405 17.56 -18.02 -11.32
C ILE A 405 18.79 -18.21 -10.40
N VAL A 406 19.19 -17.19 -9.65
CA VAL A 406 20.36 -17.27 -8.74
C VAL A 406 19.93 -17.53 -7.31
N TYR A 407 20.62 -18.50 -6.71
CA TYR A 407 20.48 -18.97 -5.33
C TYR A 407 21.75 -18.70 -4.55
N LEU A 408 21.67 -17.89 -3.50
CA LEU A 408 22.82 -17.66 -2.61
C LEU A 408 22.89 -18.78 -1.57
N THR A 409 23.95 -19.59 -1.65
CA THR A 409 24.16 -20.74 -0.76
C THR A 409 24.38 -20.35 0.70
N GLU A 410 24.70 -19.07 0.96
CA GLU A 410 24.79 -18.50 2.30
C GLU A 410 23.41 -18.35 2.98
N HIS A 411 22.33 -18.29 2.19
CA HIS A 411 20.98 -18.01 2.68
C HIS A 411 19.97 -19.13 2.39
N TRP A 412 20.33 -20.06 1.50
CA TRP A 412 19.48 -21.17 1.08
C TRP A 412 20.14 -22.54 1.32
N PRO A 413 19.36 -23.59 1.64
CA PRO A 413 17.96 -23.54 2.06
C PRO A 413 17.83 -22.90 3.46
N VAL A 414 16.66 -22.36 3.78
CA VAL A 414 16.39 -21.89 5.14
C VAL A 414 16.28 -23.08 6.10
N LYS A 415 16.61 -22.86 7.37
CA LYS A 415 16.69 -23.93 8.38
C LYS A 415 15.33 -24.43 8.87
N ASP A 416 14.33 -23.55 8.95
CA ASP A 416 13.00 -23.91 9.42
C ASP A 416 12.25 -24.73 8.36
N GLU A 417 11.80 -25.94 8.72
CA GLU A 417 11.24 -26.90 7.77
C GLU A 417 9.94 -26.40 7.12
N ALA A 418 9.07 -25.74 7.89
CA ALA A 418 7.77 -25.27 7.42
C ALA A 418 7.93 -24.16 6.36
N SER A 419 8.75 -23.16 6.65
CA SER A 419 9.05 -22.10 5.69
C SER A 419 9.88 -22.62 4.51
N SER A 420 10.84 -23.53 4.75
CA SER A 420 11.62 -24.16 3.68
C SER A 420 10.74 -24.86 2.65
N ALA A 421 9.69 -25.57 3.09
CA ALA A 421 8.72 -26.18 2.17
C ALA A 421 7.97 -25.15 1.31
N VAL A 422 7.55 -24.02 1.90
CA VAL A 422 6.87 -22.92 1.17
C VAL A 422 7.80 -22.28 0.15
N PHE A 423 9.05 -22.00 0.54
CA PHE A 423 10.07 -21.48 -0.37
C PHE A 423 10.32 -22.47 -1.51
N GLU A 424 10.70 -23.71 -1.22
CA GLU A 424 11.06 -24.71 -2.23
C GLU A 424 9.91 -24.99 -3.22
N HIS A 425 8.67 -25.01 -2.75
CA HIS A 425 7.50 -25.08 -3.64
C HIS A 425 7.48 -23.91 -4.63
N THR A 426 7.59 -22.68 -4.12
CA THR A 426 7.55 -21.47 -4.94
C THR A 426 8.66 -21.48 -5.98
N ILE A 427 9.86 -21.85 -5.58
CA ILE A 427 11.03 -21.87 -6.44
C ILE A 427 10.89 -22.93 -7.53
N HIS A 428 10.35 -24.09 -7.19
CA HIS A 428 10.03 -25.12 -8.18
C HIS A 428 9.03 -24.61 -9.23
N GLN A 429 8.02 -23.83 -8.84
CA GLN A 429 7.11 -23.22 -9.82
C GLN A 429 7.83 -22.19 -10.69
N LEU A 430 8.72 -21.36 -10.13
CA LEU A 430 9.52 -20.42 -10.91
C LEU A 430 10.42 -21.14 -11.92
N GLU A 431 11.12 -22.20 -11.51
CA GLU A 431 11.94 -23.03 -12.41
C GLU A 431 11.12 -23.61 -13.56
N LYS A 432 9.93 -24.13 -13.25
CA LYS A 432 9.01 -24.72 -14.24
C LYS A 432 8.51 -23.68 -15.23
N THR A 433 8.08 -22.51 -14.73
CA THR A 433 7.53 -21.43 -15.56
C THR A 433 8.59 -20.81 -16.45
N LEU A 434 9.81 -20.61 -15.94
CA LEU A 434 10.92 -20.02 -16.70
C LEU A 434 11.70 -21.04 -17.53
N GLY A 435 11.40 -22.34 -17.41
CA GLY A 435 12.08 -23.40 -18.15
C GLY A 435 13.58 -23.50 -17.81
N THR A 436 13.98 -23.08 -16.62
CA THR A 436 15.38 -23.03 -16.19
C THR A 436 15.53 -23.58 -14.77
N LYS A 437 16.72 -24.09 -14.46
CA LYS A 437 17.05 -24.56 -13.11
C LYS A 437 17.77 -23.47 -12.35
N ARG A 438 17.60 -23.46 -11.03
CA ARG A 438 18.35 -22.53 -10.18
C ARG A 438 19.86 -22.81 -10.26
N THR A 439 20.63 -21.74 -10.17
CA THR A 439 22.09 -21.74 -10.12
C THR A 439 22.53 -21.32 -8.72
N ASN A 440 23.19 -22.24 -8.02
CA ASN A 440 23.76 -21.98 -6.70
C ASN A 440 25.06 -21.19 -6.83
N LEU A 441 25.14 -20.04 -6.16
CA LEU A 441 26.30 -19.18 -6.07
C LEU A 441 26.63 -18.89 -4.61
N SER A 442 27.91 -18.66 -4.33
CA SER A 442 28.36 -18.04 -3.08
C SER A 442 28.97 -16.68 -3.40
N LEU A 443 28.39 -15.62 -2.85
CA LEU A 443 28.93 -14.27 -3.01
C LEU A 443 30.31 -14.18 -2.39
N GLY A 444 30.51 -14.74 -1.19
CA GLY A 444 31.80 -14.71 -0.51
C GLY A 444 32.89 -15.39 -1.34
N LYS A 445 32.60 -16.57 -1.89
CA LYS A 445 33.54 -17.31 -2.75
C LYS A 445 33.88 -16.53 -4.03
N ILE A 446 32.88 -16.05 -4.76
CA ILE A 446 33.09 -15.31 -6.02
C ILE A 446 33.86 -14.01 -5.73
N TRP A 447 33.55 -13.32 -4.63
CA TRP A 447 34.25 -12.12 -4.20
C TRP A 447 35.74 -12.38 -3.96
N SER A 448 36.07 -13.43 -3.19
CA SER A 448 37.46 -13.82 -2.93
C SER A 448 38.20 -14.24 -4.20
N GLU A 449 37.56 -14.98 -5.10
CA GLU A 449 38.16 -15.44 -6.36
C GLU A 449 38.44 -14.30 -7.35
N THR A 450 37.54 -13.31 -7.41
CA THR A 450 37.64 -12.18 -8.36
C THR A 450 38.40 -10.99 -7.79
N ASN A 451 38.49 -10.87 -6.45
CA ASN A 451 39.20 -9.83 -5.70
C ASN A 451 38.98 -8.41 -6.28
N PRO A 452 37.73 -7.95 -6.42
CA PRO A 452 37.42 -6.73 -7.17
C PRO A 452 38.00 -5.47 -6.53
N ALA A 453 38.15 -5.47 -5.19
CA ALA A 453 38.75 -4.36 -4.45
C ALA A 453 40.29 -4.37 -4.48
N ARG A 454 40.93 -5.46 -4.96
CA ARG A 454 42.39 -5.67 -4.94
C ARG A 454 43.01 -5.59 -3.54
N THR A 455 42.26 -6.04 -2.52
CA THR A 455 42.67 -5.98 -1.10
C THR A 455 42.83 -7.36 -0.47
N ASN A 456 42.37 -8.44 -1.12
CA ASN A 456 42.24 -9.79 -0.53
C ASN A 456 41.36 -9.85 0.73
N VAL A 457 40.53 -8.82 0.95
CA VAL A 457 39.60 -8.74 2.08
C VAL A 457 38.29 -9.43 1.72
N SER A 458 37.65 -10.10 2.68
CA SER A 458 36.36 -10.76 2.49
C SER A 458 35.25 -9.76 2.14
N ILE A 459 34.15 -10.25 1.58
CA ILE A 459 32.98 -9.40 1.31
C ILE A 459 32.38 -8.86 2.61
N ASP A 460 32.38 -9.67 3.68
CA ASP A 460 31.88 -9.27 4.98
C ASP A 460 32.70 -8.14 5.59
N ASP A 461 34.02 -8.25 5.55
CA ASP A 461 34.92 -7.28 6.16
C ASP A 461 34.95 -5.95 5.40
N ILE A 462 34.96 -5.98 4.05
CA ILE A 462 35.00 -4.74 3.27
C ILE A 462 33.69 -3.96 3.41
N PHE A 463 32.55 -4.66 3.46
CA PHE A 463 31.23 -4.02 3.55
C PHE A 463 30.73 -3.85 4.98
N ASN A 464 31.51 -4.24 5.99
CA ASN A 464 31.10 -4.18 7.38
C ASN A 464 30.66 -2.78 7.83
N ASN A 465 31.27 -1.72 7.29
CA ASN A 465 30.95 -0.34 7.65
C ASN A 465 30.51 0.53 6.47
N THR A 466 30.40 -0.02 5.25
CA THR A 466 30.16 0.76 4.04
C THR A 466 28.85 1.55 4.08
N PHE A 467 27.78 0.95 4.62
CA PHE A 467 26.52 1.67 4.80
C PHE A 467 26.70 2.87 5.74
N VAL A 468 27.40 2.67 6.86
CA VAL A 468 27.67 3.69 7.87
C VAL A 468 28.44 4.85 7.26
N THR A 469 29.57 4.55 6.63
CA THR A 469 30.47 5.57 6.06
C THR A 469 29.79 6.33 4.92
N ALA A 470 29.03 5.65 4.06
CA ALA A 470 28.35 6.27 2.92
C ALA A 470 27.12 7.12 3.28
N SER A 471 26.45 6.85 4.40
CA SER A 471 25.18 7.52 4.77
C SER A 471 25.28 8.50 5.94
N SER A 472 26.22 8.30 6.87
CA SER A 472 26.25 9.07 8.12
C SER A 472 26.38 10.58 7.94
N PRO A 473 27.20 11.11 7.00
CA PRO A 473 27.30 12.55 6.80
C PRO A 473 25.99 13.21 6.37
N ASP A 474 25.24 12.58 5.47
CA ASP A 474 23.93 13.08 5.03
C ASP A 474 22.92 13.11 6.20
N GLN A 475 22.91 12.06 7.03
CA GLN A 475 22.06 11.99 8.22
C GLN A 475 22.45 13.06 9.25
N TRP A 476 23.75 13.27 9.46
CA TRP A 476 24.25 14.28 10.38
C TRP A 476 23.83 15.68 9.95
N ASP A 477 23.96 16.01 8.66
CA ASP A 477 23.55 17.31 8.13
C ASP A 477 22.06 17.58 8.37
N MET A 478 21.21 16.57 8.16
CA MET A 478 19.77 16.66 8.41
C MET A 478 19.46 16.90 9.90
N ILE A 479 19.97 16.04 10.79
CA ILE A 479 19.62 16.06 12.22
C ILE A 479 20.25 17.28 12.92
N LYS A 480 21.48 17.65 12.57
CA LYS A 480 22.18 18.82 13.12
C LYS A 480 21.43 20.11 12.78
N LYS A 481 21.02 20.27 11.52
CA LYS A 481 20.26 21.44 11.07
C LYS A 481 18.92 21.52 11.82
N PHE A 482 18.17 20.42 11.85
CA PHE A 482 16.90 20.36 12.57
C PHE A 482 17.06 20.71 14.06
N SER A 483 18.06 20.13 14.73
CA SER A 483 18.31 20.36 16.17
C SER A 483 18.67 21.81 16.46
N ALA A 484 19.49 22.44 15.60
CA ALA A 484 19.87 23.85 15.75
C ALA A 484 18.66 24.78 15.55
N GLU A 485 17.86 24.55 14.50
CA GLU A 485 16.64 25.34 14.24
C GLU A 485 15.61 25.18 15.35
N TYR A 486 15.45 23.96 15.88
CA TYR A 486 14.56 23.69 17.01
C TYR A 486 15.02 24.40 18.29
N TYR A 487 16.32 24.32 18.61
CA TYR A 487 16.87 25.01 19.78
C TYR A 487 16.72 26.53 19.67
N ALA A 488 16.97 27.10 18.49
CA ALA A 488 16.78 28.53 18.25
C ALA A 488 15.32 28.97 18.45
N ALA A 489 14.35 28.12 18.10
CA ALA A 489 12.93 28.42 18.23
C ALA A 489 12.37 28.21 19.66
N PHE A 490 12.90 27.24 20.42
CA PHE A 490 12.28 26.77 21.67
C PHE A 490 13.20 26.78 22.90
N GLY A 491 14.50 27.06 22.75
CA GLY A 491 15.45 27.18 23.86
C GLY A 491 15.90 25.85 24.48
N HIS A 492 15.59 24.71 23.86
CA HIS A 492 16.02 23.38 24.31
C HIS A 492 16.15 22.40 23.13
N ALA A 493 16.83 21.27 23.31
CA ALA A 493 16.97 20.23 22.29
C ALA A 493 15.64 19.50 22.03
N PRO A 494 15.38 19.00 20.80
CA PRO A 494 14.17 18.22 20.50
C PRO A 494 14.22 16.84 21.19
N PRO A 495 13.07 16.26 21.60
CA PRO A 495 12.98 14.85 21.95
C PRO A 495 13.27 13.98 20.74
N LEU A 496 14.09 12.94 20.94
CA LEU A 496 14.51 11.99 19.91
C LEU A 496 14.26 10.56 20.41
N ASN A 497 13.96 9.64 19.50
CA ASN A 497 13.88 8.21 19.83
C ASN A 497 15.26 7.66 20.30
N PRO A 498 15.33 6.47 20.90
CA PRO A 498 16.59 5.89 21.36
C PRO A 498 17.70 5.77 20.28
N GLN A 499 17.34 5.42 19.05
CA GLN A 499 18.26 5.29 17.92
C GLN A 499 18.91 6.63 17.56
N LEU A 500 18.13 7.69 17.45
CA LEU A 500 18.57 9.04 17.11
C LEU A 500 19.36 9.67 18.25
N GLN A 501 18.99 9.41 19.51
CA GLN A 501 19.80 9.83 20.66
C GLN A 501 21.22 9.25 20.59
N TRP A 502 21.35 7.95 20.30
CA TRP A 502 22.66 7.33 20.12
C TRP A 502 23.40 7.89 18.89
N LYS A 503 22.68 8.11 17.78
CA LYS A 503 23.27 8.73 16.57
C LYS A 503 23.78 10.16 16.81
N MET A 504 23.17 10.94 17.69
CA MET A 504 23.66 12.28 18.04
C MET A 504 25.07 12.25 18.65
N GLU A 505 25.45 11.15 19.30
CA GLU A 505 26.79 10.94 19.85
C GLU A 505 27.75 10.38 18.79
N PHE A 506 27.28 9.48 17.94
CA PHE A 506 28.09 8.77 16.95
C PHE A 506 28.36 9.55 15.65
N LEU A 507 27.34 10.14 15.04
CA LEU A 507 27.42 10.77 13.71
C LEU A 507 28.44 11.91 13.58
N PRO A 508 28.68 12.78 14.60
CA PRO A 508 29.68 13.84 14.50
C PRO A 508 31.11 13.36 14.22
N SER A 509 31.41 12.07 14.47
CA SER A 509 32.71 11.47 14.20
C SER A 509 32.97 11.15 12.72
N GLN A 510 31.94 11.20 11.88
CA GLN A 510 32.01 10.80 10.47
C GLN A 510 32.32 12.00 9.56
N THR A 511 33.14 11.80 8.53
CA THR A 511 33.65 12.88 7.66
C THR A 511 33.27 12.69 6.19
N VAL A 512 33.40 13.75 5.39
CA VAL A 512 33.19 13.69 3.93
C VAL A 512 34.16 12.70 3.27
N GLU A 513 35.37 12.53 3.80
CA GLU A 513 36.33 11.54 3.34
C GLU A 513 35.83 10.12 3.58
N SER A 514 35.23 9.85 4.75
CA SER A 514 34.59 8.56 5.03
C SER A 514 33.43 8.30 4.06
N GLN A 515 32.64 9.34 3.72
CA GLN A 515 31.58 9.23 2.72
C GLN A 515 32.10 8.79 1.36
N LYS A 516 33.14 9.46 0.87
CA LYS A 516 33.76 9.15 -0.43
C LYS A 516 34.31 7.73 -0.47
N GLN A 517 34.82 7.23 0.66
CA GLN A 517 35.29 5.85 0.76
C GLN A 517 34.13 4.86 0.66
N GLY A 518 33.03 5.08 1.39
CA GLY A 518 31.83 4.26 1.28
C GLY A 518 31.22 4.29 -0.14
N GLU A 519 31.15 5.47 -0.76
CA GLU A 519 30.70 5.64 -2.15
C GLU A 519 31.58 4.84 -3.14
N LYS A 520 32.90 4.83 -2.93
CA LYS A 520 33.83 4.02 -3.72
C LYS A 520 33.57 2.52 -3.54
N GLU A 521 33.39 2.05 -2.31
CA GLU A 521 33.07 0.65 -2.00
C GLU A 521 31.76 0.20 -2.68
N ILE A 522 30.72 1.03 -2.61
CA ILE A 522 29.44 0.80 -3.31
C ILE A 522 29.67 0.70 -4.83
N GLY A 523 30.49 1.58 -5.41
CA GLY A 523 30.84 1.54 -6.84
C GLY A 523 31.55 0.24 -7.24
N ILE A 524 32.45 -0.25 -6.39
CA ILE A 524 33.12 -1.55 -6.58
C ILE A 524 32.09 -2.67 -6.52
N PHE A 525 31.22 -2.70 -5.51
CA PHE A 525 30.18 -3.72 -5.38
C PHE A 525 29.28 -3.75 -6.61
N ARG A 526 28.77 -2.58 -7.04
CA ARG A 526 27.85 -2.47 -8.17
C ARG A 526 28.43 -3.06 -9.44
N THR A 527 29.65 -2.63 -9.79
CA THR A 527 30.35 -3.10 -11.00
C THR A 527 30.63 -4.60 -10.93
N TRP A 528 31.05 -5.09 -9.75
CA TRP A 528 31.30 -6.51 -9.53
C TRP A 528 30.02 -7.35 -9.62
N PHE A 529 28.94 -6.88 -9.01
CA PHE A 529 27.65 -7.55 -8.96
C PHE A 529 27.04 -7.70 -10.37
N GLU A 530 27.07 -6.64 -11.18
CA GLU A 530 26.63 -6.68 -12.59
C GLU A 530 27.45 -7.70 -13.40
N LYS A 531 28.77 -7.72 -13.22
CA LYS A 531 29.66 -8.59 -14.00
C LYS A 531 29.62 -10.07 -13.59
N HIS A 532 29.40 -10.37 -12.32
CA HIS A 532 29.61 -11.73 -11.78
C HIS A 532 28.34 -12.39 -11.24
N VAL A 533 27.32 -11.60 -10.87
CA VAL A 533 26.07 -12.12 -10.29
C VAL A 533 24.91 -11.91 -11.25
N MET A 534 24.60 -10.65 -11.55
CA MET A 534 23.52 -10.20 -12.44
C MET A 534 24.00 -10.13 -13.89
N LEU A 535 24.65 -11.19 -14.36
CA LEU A 535 25.42 -11.21 -15.63
C LEU A 535 24.73 -10.39 -16.72
N THR A 536 25.41 -9.34 -17.17
CA THR A 536 24.97 -8.50 -18.28
C THR A 536 25.68 -8.90 -19.58
N ASP A 537 24.95 -8.83 -20.69
CA ASP A 537 25.52 -9.02 -22.03
C ASP A 537 26.17 -7.72 -22.55
N ALA A 538 26.59 -7.73 -23.82
CA ALA A 538 27.24 -6.59 -24.47
C ALA A 538 26.32 -5.34 -24.56
N ASP A 539 25.00 -5.52 -24.51
CA ASP A 539 24.00 -4.45 -24.54
C ASP A 539 23.64 -3.98 -23.11
N GLY A 540 24.26 -4.56 -22.08
CA GLY A 540 24.02 -4.24 -20.67
C GLY A 540 22.76 -4.91 -20.09
N CYS A 541 22.17 -5.87 -20.81
CA CYS A 541 20.94 -6.55 -20.41
C CYS A 541 21.25 -7.78 -19.57
N SER A 542 20.46 -8.05 -18.52
CA SER A 542 20.57 -9.29 -17.76
C SER A 542 19.37 -10.20 -17.96
N GLU A 543 19.65 -11.50 -18.08
CA GLU A 543 18.66 -12.58 -17.99
C GLU A 543 18.67 -13.25 -16.61
N THR A 544 19.26 -12.60 -15.61
CA THR A 544 19.34 -13.12 -14.25
C THR A 544 18.22 -12.56 -13.37
N ILE A 545 17.67 -13.40 -12.51
CA ILE A 545 16.90 -13.00 -11.34
C ILE A 545 17.55 -13.60 -10.10
N LEU A 546 17.78 -12.77 -9.08
CA LEU A 546 18.28 -13.22 -7.78
C LEU A 546 17.10 -13.36 -6.81
N VAL A 547 17.04 -14.49 -6.09
CA VAL A 547 15.98 -14.79 -5.12
C VAL A 547 16.54 -14.77 -3.69
N LEU A 548 15.90 -13.98 -2.81
CA LEU A 548 16.33 -13.76 -1.43
C LEU A 548 15.24 -14.21 -0.43
N PRO A 549 15.60 -14.92 0.67
CA PRO A 549 14.64 -15.36 1.68
C PRO A 549 14.36 -14.22 2.67
N TRP A 550 13.20 -13.57 2.55
CA TRP A 550 12.82 -12.50 3.47
C TRP A 550 12.19 -13.06 4.75
N THR A 551 10.88 -12.89 4.97
CA THR A 551 10.26 -13.43 6.18
C THR A 551 10.03 -14.94 6.04
N GLN A 552 10.36 -15.66 7.11
CA GLN A 552 10.13 -17.11 7.25
C GLN A 552 8.82 -17.40 7.99
N GLY A 553 7.97 -16.39 8.20
CA GLY A 553 6.69 -16.51 8.93
C GLY A 553 6.87 -16.94 10.39
N GLN A 554 7.87 -16.38 11.05
CA GLN A 554 8.15 -16.59 12.47
C GLN A 554 7.67 -15.38 13.29
N PRO A 555 7.18 -15.59 14.53
CA PRO A 555 6.68 -14.51 15.34
C PRO A 555 7.79 -13.54 15.75
N SER A 556 7.45 -12.25 15.78
CA SER A 556 8.26 -11.20 16.38
C SER A 556 7.28 -10.23 17.02
N TYR A 557 7.17 -10.30 18.34
CA TYR A 557 6.12 -9.59 19.06
C TYR A 557 6.49 -8.12 19.29
N ARG A 558 5.47 -7.26 19.26
CA ARG A 558 5.65 -5.81 19.40
C ARG A 558 6.02 -5.37 20.82
N ASP A 559 5.82 -6.20 21.83
CA ASP A 559 6.06 -5.92 23.25
C ASP A 559 7.40 -6.46 23.75
N GLU A 560 8.22 -7.04 22.87
CA GLU A 560 9.58 -7.43 23.20
C GLU A 560 10.45 -6.19 23.37
N TYR A 561 10.76 -5.84 24.63
CA TYR A 561 11.77 -4.84 24.93
C TYR A 561 13.16 -5.34 24.54
N ARG A 562 13.86 -4.53 23.76
CA ARG A 562 15.22 -4.80 23.30
C ARG A 562 16.20 -3.86 23.97
N GLU A 563 17.47 -4.24 23.96
CA GLU A 563 18.52 -3.36 24.41
C GLU A 563 18.53 -2.09 23.57
N ARG A 564 18.92 -0.98 24.20
CA ARG A 564 19.01 0.32 23.51
C ARG A 564 19.87 0.15 22.25
N PRO A 565 19.42 0.67 21.10
CA PRO A 565 20.19 0.54 19.87
C PRO A 565 21.60 1.12 20.02
N SER A 566 22.59 0.36 19.58
CA SER A 566 24.01 0.69 19.59
C SER A 566 24.68 0.45 18.22
N TRP A 567 23.86 0.25 17.18
CA TRP A 567 24.28 -0.19 15.85
C TRP A 567 23.62 0.68 14.76
N ILE A 568 24.25 0.78 13.59
CA ILE A 568 23.76 1.58 12.43
C ILE A 568 23.94 0.84 11.12
N GLY A 569 23.39 -0.36 11.00
CA GLY A 569 23.57 -1.16 9.79
C GLY A 569 25.03 -1.53 9.51
N ASP A 570 25.85 -1.63 10.57
CA ASP A 570 27.12 -2.31 10.54
C ASP A 570 26.93 -3.82 10.36
N GLY A 571 27.84 -4.44 9.62
CA GLY A 571 27.78 -5.83 9.18
C GLY A 571 27.29 -6.02 7.75
N TRP A 572 27.79 -7.07 7.10
CA TRP A 572 27.29 -7.50 5.79
C TRP A 572 26.04 -8.37 5.95
N PHE A 573 24.98 -8.01 5.23
CA PHE A 573 23.72 -8.73 5.21
C PHE A 573 23.04 -8.61 3.86
N PHE A 574 22.23 -9.59 3.46
CA PHE A 574 21.65 -9.63 2.12
C PHE A 574 20.75 -8.42 1.80
N TYR A 575 20.22 -7.73 2.82
CA TYR A 575 19.46 -6.48 2.64
C TYR A 575 20.26 -5.45 1.83
N PHE A 576 21.59 -5.44 1.97
CA PHE A 576 22.45 -4.50 1.28
C PHE A 576 22.71 -4.83 -0.18
N ILE A 577 22.39 -6.04 -0.66
CA ILE A 577 22.69 -6.46 -2.04
C ILE A 577 22.05 -5.51 -3.05
N SER A 578 20.73 -5.36 -3.00
CA SER A 578 20.05 -4.40 -3.88
C SER A 578 20.44 -2.96 -3.55
N VAL A 579 20.87 -2.67 -2.31
CA VAL A 579 21.25 -1.31 -1.85
C VAL A 579 22.48 -0.84 -2.59
N TYR A 580 23.54 -1.63 -2.49
CA TYR A 580 24.81 -1.31 -3.11
C TYR A 580 24.75 -1.50 -4.64
N ALA A 581 24.04 -2.52 -5.12
CA ALA A 581 23.78 -2.68 -6.56
C ALA A 581 22.96 -1.51 -7.15
N GLY A 582 22.14 -0.84 -6.34
CA GLY A 582 21.18 0.16 -6.81
C GLY A 582 20.12 -0.45 -7.73
N ALA A 583 19.81 -1.73 -7.54
CA ALA A 583 18.93 -2.54 -8.37
C ALA A 583 17.51 -2.62 -7.78
N PRO A 584 16.47 -2.83 -8.61
CA PRO A 584 15.12 -2.99 -8.12
C PRO A 584 14.98 -4.33 -7.40
N GLU A 585 14.23 -4.32 -6.30
CA GLU A 585 13.86 -5.52 -5.57
C GLU A 585 12.38 -5.48 -5.20
N VAL A 586 11.68 -6.55 -5.57
CA VAL A 586 10.24 -6.72 -5.32
C VAL A 586 10.03 -7.82 -4.30
N ILE A 587 9.33 -7.48 -3.22
CA ILE A 587 8.84 -8.42 -2.23
C ILE A 587 7.54 -9.04 -2.71
N VAL A 588 7.48 -10.36 -2.60
CA VAL A 588 6.35 -11.19 -2.97
C VAL A 588 5.99 -12.06 -1.78
N ALA A 589 4.76 -11.93 -1.28
CA ALA A 589 4.21 -12.84 -0.31
C ALA A 589 3.83 -14.16 -1.01
N ILE A 590 4.39 -15.28 -0.55
CA ILE A 590 4.32 -16.57 -1.27
C ILE A 590 3.57 -17.66 -0.52
N GLY A 591 3.19 -17.39 0.73
CA GLY A 591 2.44 -18.31 1.57
C GLY A 591 2.50 -17.90 3.02
N GLN A 592 2.23 -18.84 3.91
CA GLN A 592 2.22 -18.61 5.36
C GLN A 592 2.63 -19.87 6.12
N THR A 593 3.18 -19.68 7.31
CA THR A 593 3.57 -20.75 8.23
C THR A 593 2.80 -20.64 9.54
N PRO A 594 2.47 -21.77 10.18
CA PRO A 594 1.78 -21.76 11.45
C PRO A 594 2.75 -21.46 12.60
N TYR A 595 2.25 -20.80 13.63
CA TYR A 595 2.93 -20.71 14.93
C TYR A 595 1.90 -20.77 16.06
N GLN A 596 2.34 -21.17 17.25
CA GLN A 596 1.49 -21.15 18.43
C GLN A 596 1.59 -19.77 19.10
N SER A 597 0.52 -18.98 19.03
CA SER A 597 0.51 -17.65 19.68
C SER A 597 0.49 -17.79 21.19
N HIS A 598 1.41 -17.07 21.85
CA HIS A 598 1.43 -17.02 23.31
C HIS A 598 0.30 -16.15 23.87
N LEU A 599 -0.35 -15.32 23.04
CA LEU A 599 -1.44 -14.42 23.43
C LEU A 599 -2.80 -15.10 23.26
N THR A 600 -3.12 -15.54 22.05
CA THR A 600 -4.42 -16.14 21.76
C THR A 600 -4.51 -17.59 22.26
N LYS A 601 -3.36 -18.20 22.59
CA LYS A 601 -3.22 -19.63 22.94
C LYS A 601 -3.73 -20.56 21.84
N ARG A 602 -3.75 -20.09 20.59
CA ARG A 602 -4.18 -20.84 19.40
C ARG A 602 -3.08 -20.84 18.36
N GLN A 603 -3.21 -21.75 17.40
CA GLN A 603 -2.39 -21.71 16.20
C GLN A 603 -2.83 -20.53 15.34
N GLU A 604 -1.87 -19.69 14.98
CA GLU A 604 -2.00 -18.52 14.12
C GLU A 604 -1.08 -18.67 12.91
N TRP A 605 -1.20 -17.80 11.90
CA TRP A 605 -0.46 -17.91 10.64
C TRP A 605 0.25 -16.61 10.29
N LEU A 606 1.54 -16.70 9.97
CA LEU A 606 2.33 -15.55 9.55
C LEU A 606 2.80 -15.68 8.11
N PRO A 607 2.86 -14.56 7.37
CA PRO A 607 3.31 -14.59 5.98
C PRO A 607 4.76 -15.07 5.83
N VAL A 608 5.00 -15.79 4.75
CA VAL A 608 6.31 -16.10 4.18
C VAL A 608 6.47 -15.27 2.91
N ALA A 609 7.64 -14.64 2.72
CA ALA A 609 7.89 -13.79 1.57
C ALA A 609 9.32 -13.97 1.02
N ILE A 610 9.45 -13.80 -0.29
CA ILE A 610 10.74 -13.72 -0.99
C ILE A 610 10.96 -12.32 -1.55
N GLY A 611 12.23 -11.99 -1.77
CA GLY A 611 12.67 -10.84 -2.53
C GLY A 611 13.18 -11.31 -3.88
N LEU A 612 12.70 -10.66 -4.94
CA LEU A 612 13.15 -10.88 -6.30
C LEU A 612 13.94 -9.65 -6.73
N VAL A 613 15.22 -9.82 -7.04
CA VAL A 613 16.11 -8.73 -7.48
C VAL A 613 16.31 -8.83 -8.99
N GLY A 614 16.02 -7.73 -9.69
CA GLY A 614 16.19 -7.61 -11.13
C GLY A 614 17.40 -6.76 -11.50
N ALA A 615 17.64 -6.58 -12.80
CA ALA A 615 18.70 -5.68 -13.27
C ALA A 615 18.35 -4.22 -13.00
N ARG A 616 19.37 -3.41 -12.69
CA ARG A 616 19.22 -1.96 -12.49
C ARG A 616 18.56 -1.31 -13.70
N GLY A 617 17.59 -0.41 -13.46
CA GLY A 617 16.85 0.31 -14.50
C GLY A 617 15.65 -0.44 -15.09
N THR A 618 15.40 -1.68 -14.69
CA THR A 618 14.33 -2.50 -15.27
C THR A 618 12.99 -2.41 -14.53
N ASP A 619 12.84 -1.50 -13.57
CA ASP A 619 11.75 -1.36 -12.59
C ASP A 619 10.34 -1.70 -13.14
N VAL A 620 9.94 -1.06 -14.23
CA VAL A 620 8.60 -1.20 -14.83
C VAL A 620 8.44 -2.55 -15.54
N ALA A 621 9.44 -2.94 -16.32
CA ALA A 621 9.41 -4.22 -17.02
C ALA A 621 9.50 -5.39 -16.03
N PHE A 622 10.27 -5.24 -14.96
CA PHE A 622 10.46 -6.24 -13.92
C PHE A 622 9.20 -6.47 -13.09
N THR A 623 8.48 -5.41 -12.69
CA THR A 623 7.16 -5.56 -12.04
C THR A 623 6.13 -6.22 -12.95
N SER A 624 6.15 -5.91 -14.25
CA SER A 624 5.31 -6.57 -15.25
C SER A 624 5.64 -8.06 -15.37
N PHE A 625 6.93 -8.39 -15.47
CA PHE A 625 7.41 -9.76 -15.54
C PHE A 625 7.06 -10.58 -14.29
N ILE A 626 7.21 -10.00 -13.09
CA ILE A 626 6.86 -10.69 -11.85
C ILE A 626 5.38 -11.01 -11.83
N LYS A 627 4.50 -10.07 -12.19
CA LYS A 627 3.06 -10.32 -12.29
C LYS A 627 2.78 -11.52 -13.19
N GLU A 628 3.26 -11.47 -14.43
CA GLU A 628 3.03 -12.53 -15.42
C GLU A 628 3.61 -13.88 -14.97
N THR A 629 4.78 -13.86 -14.35
CA THR A 629 5.43 -15.07 -13.82
C THR A 629 4.63 -15.68 -12.69
N LEU A 630 4.11 -14.88 -11.75
CA LEU A 630 3.28 -15.39 -10.64
C LEU A 630 1.97 -15.99 -11.17
N GLU A 631 1.30 -15.32 -12.10
CA GLU A 631 0.07 -15.83 -12.76
C GLU A 631 0.33 -17.17 -13.46
N ASN A 632 1.37 -17.24 -14.28
CA ASN A 632 1.74 -18.45 -15.02
C ASN A 632 2.19 -19.59 -14.10
N SER A 633 2.81 -19.24 -12.97
CA SER A 633 3.24 -20.19 -11.93
C SER A 633 2.11 -20.62 -10.99
N LYS A 634 0.91 -20.03 -11.13
CA LYS A 634 -0.22 -20.21 -10.19
C LYS A 634 0.16 -19.89 -8.74
N LEU A 635 1.09 -18.96 -8.56
CA LEU A 635 1.47 -18.42 -7.27
C LEU A 635 0.53 -17.27 -6.91
N PRO A 636 0.43 -16.89 -5.62
CA PRO A 636 -0.43 -15.80 -5.20
C PRO A 636 -0.07 -14.48 -5.90
N THR A 637 -1.08 -13.81 -6.47
CA THR A 637 -0.97 -12.48 -7.09
C THR A 637 -1.72 -11.40 -6.30
N THR A 638 -2.44 -11.81 -5.27
CA THR A 638 -3.25 -10.98 -4.38
C THR A 638 -3.18 -11.51 -2.96
N VAL A 639 -3.23 -10.63 -1.97
CA VAL A 639 -3.32 -10.98 -0.54
C VAL A 639 -4.53 -10.28 0.10
N GLY A 640 -5.09 -10.92 1.13
CA GLY A 640 -6.20 -10.38 1.91
C GLY A 640 -5.78 -9.27 2.86
N SER A 641 -6.75 -8.49 3.33
CA SER A 641 -6.61 -7.58 4.46
C SER A 641 -6.92 -8.28 5.80
N GLY A 642 -6.62 -7.62 6.91
CA GLY A 642 -6.87 -8.11 8.26
C GLY A 642 -5.96 -9.28 8.66
N ARG A 643 -6.52 -10.17 9.49
CA ARG A 643 -5.81 -11.29 10.14
C ARG A 643 -5.02 -12.19 9.19
N ASN A 644 -5.57 -12.48 8.02
CA ASN A 644 -5.00 -13.47 7.11
C ASN A 644 -4.58 -12.83 5.79
N ALA A 645 -3.28 -12.91 5.47
CA ALA A 645 -2.80 -12.54 4.14
C ALA A 645 -3.29 -13.53 3.06
N PHE A 646 -3.50 -14.78 3.43
CA PHE A 646 -4.00 -15.84 2.56
C PHE A 646 -5.26 -16.46 3.17
N GLY A 647 -6.33 -16.59 2.37
CA GLY A 647 -7.60 -17.18 2.82
C GLY A 647 -7.45 -18.63 3.32
N PRO A 648 -8.46 -19.15 4.06
CA PRO A 648 -8.45 -20.52 4.56
C PRO A 648 -8.28 -21.58 3.45
N SER A 649 -8.76 -21.30 2.23
CA SER A 649 -8.68 -22.18 1.05
C SER A 649 -7.48 -21.93 0.12
N THR A 650 -6.66 -20.91 0.38
CA THR A 650 -5.29 -20.85 -0.18
C THR A 650 -4.31 -21.68 0.64
N SER A 651 -4.78 -22.24 1.76
CA SER A 651 -4.32 -23.57 2.12
C SER A 651 -4.99 -24.58 1.18
N MET A 652 -4.18 -25.32 0.44
CA MET A 652 -4.52 -26.64 -0.10
C MET A 652 -5.29 -26.72 -1.43
N GLY A 653 -4.63 -26.25 -2.50
CA GLY A 653 -4.44 -27.10 -3.69
C GLY A 653 -3.00 -27.62 -3.68
N ASN A 654 -2.74 -28.78 -3.07
CA ASN A 654 -1.43 -29.46 -2.98
C ASN A 654 -0.28 -28.81 -2.18
N ASN A 655 -0.48 -27.72 -1.43
CA ASN A 655 0.61 -27.01 -0.72
C ASN A 655 0.61 -27.14 0.82
N THR A 656 0.06 -28.22 1.37
CA THR A 656 0.38 -28.68 2.73
C THR A 656 1.30 -29.89 2.61
N VAL A 657 2.57 -29.71 2.99
CA VAL A 657 3.41 -30.87 3.33
C VAL A 657 2.91 -31.37 4.68
N ASN A 658 2.11 -32.44 4.65
CA ASN A 658 1.80 -33.20 5.87
C ASN A 658 3.10 -33.81 6.39
N VAL A 659 3.72 -33.18 7.38
CA VAL A 659 4.69 -33.87 8.23
C VAL A 659 3.89 -34.55 9.33
N SER A 660 3.53 -35.81 9.11
CA SER A 660 2.94 -36.66 10.15
C SER A 660 3.99 -37.00 11.21
N PRO A 661 3.72 -36.85 12.52
CA PRO A 661 4.65 -37.22 13.59
C PRO A 661 4.57 -38.73 13.89
N GLU A 662 4.87 -39.59 12.91
CA GLU A 662 4.98 -41.03 13.14
C GLU A 662 6.28 -41.56 12.53
N GLY A 663 7.37 -41.31 13.25
CA GLY A 663 8.71 -41.78 12.89
C GLY A 663 9.65 -41.87 14.08
N ARG A 664 9.15 -42.03 15.32
CA ARG A 664 10.01 -42.46 16.43
C ARG A 664 10.04 -43.97 16.45
N GLY A 665 11.11 -44.51 15.88
CA GLY A 665 11.46 -45.91 16.01
C GLY A 665 11.44 -46.35 17.47
N ARG A 666 10.79 -47.49 17.71
CA ARG A 666 10.84 -48.23 18.96
C ARG A 666 12.31 -48.51 19.32
N SER A 667 12.83 -47.86 20.36
CA SER A 667 13.94 -48.44 21.12
C SER A 667 13.34 -49.32 22.23
N LYS A 668 13.75 -50.58 22.24
CA LYS A 668 13.49 -51.54 23.31
C LYS A 668 14.50 -51.32 24.44
N HIS A 669 13.99 -51.40 25.69
CA HIS A 669 14.70 -51.72 26.94
C HIS A 669 15.83 -50.75 27.38
N GLN A 670 16.06 -50.46 28.66
CA GLN A 670 15.95 -51.27 29.85
C GLN A 670 15.95 -50.37 31.11
N GLU A 671 15.46 -50.95 32.20
CA GLU A 671 15.27 -50.45 33.58
C GLU A 671 16.46 -49.68 34.20
N LEU A 672 16.16 -48.79 35.16
CA LEU A 672 16.47 -49.03 36.59
C LEU A 672 15.99 -47.87 37.50
N LYS A 673 15.06 -48.25 38.40
CA LYS A 673 14.61 -47.64 39.66
C LYS A 673 13.72 -46.39 39.64
#